data_AF-A0A539EEV4-F1
#
_entry.id   AF-A0A539EEV4-F1
#
_cell.length_a   1.000
_cell.length_b   1.000
_cell.length_c   1.000
_cell.angle_alpha   90.00
_cell.angle_beta   90.00
_cell.angle_gamma   90.00
#
_symmetry.space_group_name_H-M   'P 1'
#
loop_
_entity.id
_entity.type
_entity.pdbx_description
1 polymer ?
#
loop_
_entity_poly.entity_id
_entity_poly.type
_entity_poly.pdbx_seq_one_letter_code
_entity_poly.pdbx_strand_id
1 'polypeptide(L)'
;GLWITATVSAPAILASNIFGGPGSSNDYGLYINGGTLGSSTLSQLTLTAGSFGIGSGEIGIYINGSVVSGSEGVVTVVGLGGGLYSNSGINNYGVYLNSATVTGGTSVTLTGIGGVGTAGFHHGVVCNSLTAGTPTLTFLNCSGGQGGSNNYGVDFLGNLTMVSGALQFTNVVGGGPVANNYGIYIESTSTVRAPTILGADIVGGPGVGSNIGLYLSGTLIGSQVRMSCGSLGLGGSEYGIYSNGTVSATTFTLTGAGGGLYSSSSSGNYGIYLQGATLTGTTVTLTGLGGVGTQGFHHGVVVDTVAANTSSLIFLNCTGGTGAVGSNYGVNFVSNLTLVSGLLQFSNITGGAPGPTNYGIYIAGTVTAPTILGADIYGGPGINNNYGLYIHGGTLGSSATNQIRISAGSIGLGLSEIGLLIDSSGSATVGSGGTLSLMGTGGGLYNSAVSGNYGLSINTGSVSGTTIALTGVGGSGISGGHYGVDLESATLTAGTGGTSTNTITISGTGGVGVGGGNYGVYTATLLSVNLNGTGNGDTFTFLNCTGGTSGANNYGVNLTTGLALTHGTLQFTNIAGGGTTTSNYGVLITSTVQAPIILCEDIYGGPGTLLNHGLYIQGGTLGGAGTSFISVSAGSIGMGGHNYGIAIDTAGTVQANSMVLMGTGGGFYNGSGLQNYGIFLDSALLTATTTATLTGIGGVGSGGFNDGVAVNAVAFSGTTLIFQNCSGGTGGNQNNGVDFIGNLSLVTGLLQFNNIAGGGSGTATQNDGVYIPSGVTVSAPIILGTDLLGGPGTNNNVGLHIAGTLGSSTTNKLYMNAGSLGQGSQEYGIYLDSGSALVSNGGTLELIGAGGGLYITSGSNNHGIELSGATLTAGNGGAATNIILLTGIGGAGEGSGHCGVNIENGFTANLNGTSNGDALTFQNCVGGLGSNNNIGVYVTATGATTLNRGTLYFTHISGGSNPTSTYNDGVRIVSTVVATNIIGHDLYGGAGSSNDVGLNINGGSLGNSGTQRVSIGAGSMGLGSNEVGIYILNGSVQATILELTGSGGGLYSASGSRNIGILLSAASLTGTNSSTLTGIGGTGTGGTHHGVEINTSFSATSSALTFIHCAGGIGGNNNVGINFITNLNLASGALVFRDIVGGSSLLNNYGLYISGTVTAPTIQLTDILGGPGNGSNYGFYLNGGTLGSTAESYLPVSAGSLGLGSNEIGIYLAGTVNCSSNGTILLQGTGGGFYSGSGSGNIGVVIAAATL
;
A
#
# COMPACT_ATOMS: atom_id res chain seq x y z
N GLY A 1 -53.63 -73.38 29.21
CA GLY A 1 -53.09 -72.27 30.00
C GLY A 1 -53.27 -72.49 31.49
N LEU A 2 -52.50 -71.77 32.31
CA LEU A 2 -52.58 -71.73 33.78
C LEU A 2 -53.26 -70.41 34.21
N TRP A 3 -54.26 -70.48 35.08
CA TRP A 3 -54.96 -69.30 35.61
C TRP A 3 -54.75 -69.18 37.12
N ILE A 4 -54.19 -68.05 37.56
CA ILE A 4 -53.93 -67.73 38.97
C ILE A 4 -54.77 -66.51 39.38
N THR A 5 -55.56 -66.65 40.44
CA THR A 5 -56.42 -65.58 41.01
C THR A 5 -56.16 -65.31 42.49
N ALA A 6 -55.31 -66.11 43.14
CA ALA A 6 -54.98 -66.03 44.56
C ALA A 6 -53.45 -65.98 44.77
N THR A 7 -53.00 -65.72 46.00
CA THR A 7 -51.57 -65.71 46.32
C THR A 7 -50.97 -67.13 46.26
N VAL A 8 -49.87 -67.28 45.53
CA VAL A 8 -49.11 -68.53 45.41
C VAL A 8 -47.68 -68.26 45.87
N SER A 9 -47.27 -68.83 47.01
CA SER A 9 -45.93 -68.65 47.58
C SER A 9 -45.19 -69.97 47.73
N ALA A 10 -43.93 -70.02 47.32
CA ALA A 10 -43.00 -71.13 47.58
C ALA A 10 -41.55 -70.58 47.73
N PRO A 11 -40.57 -71.38 48.19
CA PRO A 11 -39.16 -70.98 48.22
C PRO A 11 -38.53 -70.81 46.82
N ALA A 12 -39.07 -71.52 45.82
CA ALA A 12 -38.77 -71.36 44.40
C ALA A 12 -40.05 -71.67 43.59
N ILE A 13 -40.31 -70.90 42.53
CA ILE A 13 -41.44 -71.14 41.62
C ILE A 13 -40.89 -71.17 40.19
N LEU A 14 -41.01 -72.32 39.55
CA LEU A 14 -40.58 -72.55 38.17
C LEU A 14 -41.79 -73.04 37.37
N ALA A 15 -42.26 -72.22 36.43
CA ALA A 15 -43.41 -72.50 35.59
C ALA A 15 -42.99 -72.36 34.13
N SER A 16 -42.54 -73.47 33.52
CA SER A 16 -42.03 -73.50 32.15
C SER A 16 -42.96 -74.25 31.19
N ASN A 17 -42.95 -73.87 29.90
CA ASN A 17 -43.67 -74.54 28.81
C ASN A 17 -45.19 -74.59 29.00
N ILE A 18 -45.79 -73.53 29.56
CA ILE A 18 -47.24 -73.45 29.72
C ILE A 18 -47.84 -72.90 28.43
N PHE A 19 -48.73 -73.66 27.76
CA PHE A 19 -49.36 -73.19 26.52
C PHE A 19 -50.88 -73.02 26.63
N GLY A 20 -51.39 -71.95 26.02
CA GLY A 20 -52.80 -71.76 25.71
C GLY A 20 -53.29 -72.80 24.69
N GLY A 21 -54.58 -73.14 24.71
CA GLY A 21 -55.15 -74.08 23.73
C GLY A 21 -55.28 -73.44 22.34
N PRO A 22 -55.65 -74.21 21.30
CA PRO A 22 -55.86 -73.71 19.95
C PRO A 22 -57.24 -73.03 19.79
N GLY A 23 -57.62 -72.14 20.70
CA GLY A 23 -58.90 -71.43 20.63
C GLY A 23 -58.93 -70.38 19.52
N SER A 24 -60.13 -69.85 19.27
CA SER A 24 -60.38 -68.79 18.27
C SER A 24 -60.58 -67.41 18.90
N SER A 25 -60.52 -67.28 20.22
CA SER A 25 -60.67 -66.01 20.93
C SER A 25 -60.02 -66.04 22.32
N ASN A 26 -59.10 -65.10 22.57
CA ASN A 26 -58.46 -64.83 23.86
C ASN A 26 -57.83 -66.07 24.52
N ASP A 27 -56.84 -66.66 23.87
CA ASP A 27 -56.08 -67.77 24.44
C ASP A 27 -54.86 -67.27 25.22
N TYR A 28 -54.73 -67.78 26.44
CA TYR A 28 -53.67 -67.41 27.37
C TYR A 28 -52.79 -68.60 27.74
N GLY A 29 -51.47 -68.41 27.66
CA GLY A 29 -50.50 -69.35 28.25
C GLY A 29 -50.60 -69.32 29.77
N LEU A 30 -50.29 -68.17 30.37
CA LEU A 30 -50.43 -67.91 31.80
C LEU A 30 -51.26 -66.63 32.01
N TYR A 31 -52.29 -66.71 32.84
CA TYR A 31 -53.16 -65.59 33.16
C TYR A 31 -53.21 -65.36 34.68
N ILE A 32 -52.60 -64.27 35.14
CA ILE A 32 -52.61 -63.83 36.54
C ILE A 32 -53.61 -62.68 36.64
N ASN A 33 -54.69 -62.87 37.39
CA ASN A 33 -55.74 -61.87 37.53
C ASN A 33 -56.19 -61.78 38.98
N GLY A 34 -55.59 -60.83 39.70
CA GLY A 34 -55.63 -60.74 41.16
C GLY A 34 -54.57 -61.63 41.84
N GLY A 35 -54.25 -61.30 43.11
CA GLY A 35 -53.31 -62.06 43.94
C GLY A 35 -51.83 -61.72 43.75
N THR A 36 -50.96 -62.42 44.48
CA THR A 36 -49.48 -62.31 44.39
C THR A 36 -48.85 -63.65 44.03
N LEU A 37 -48.09 -63.72 42.93
CA LEU A 37 -47.26 -64.86 42.60
C LEU A 37 -45.85 -64.65 43.17
N GLY A 38 -45.55 -65.38 44.25
CA GLY A 38 -44.29 -65.35 44.99
C GLY A 38 -44.42 -64.78 46.40
N SER A 39 -43.28 -64.53 47.06
CA SER A 39 -43.22 -64.02 48.45
C SER A 39 -41.89 -63.37 48.77
N SER A 40 -41.78 -62.69 49.93
CA SER A 40 -40.56 -62.04 50.41
C SER A 40 -39.40 -63.00 50.75
N THR A 41 -39.61 -64.32 50.73
CA THR A 41 -38.56 -65.32 50.95
C THR A 41 -38.13 -66.04 49.68
N LEU A 42 -38.75 -65.74 48.53
CA LEU A 42 -38.51 -66.43 47.26
C LEU A 42 -37.19 -65.95 46.63
N SER A 43 -36.22 -66.84 46.40
CA SER A 43 -34.94 -66.47 45.78
C SER A 43 -34.99 -66.47 44.25
N GLN A 44 -35.93 -67.21 43.64
CA GLN A 44 -36.04 -67.30 42.18
C GLN A 44 -37.48 -67.56 41.73
N LEU A 45 -37.93 -66.77 40.75
CA LEU A 45 -39.19 -66.94 40.04
C LEU A 45 -38.95 -66.97 38.53
N THR A 46 -39.25 -68.07 37.86
CA THR A 46 -39.14 -68.16 36.39
C THR A 46 -40.45 -68.62 35.78
N LEU A 47 -41.01 -67.78 34.90
CA LEU A 47 -42.26 -68.00 34.17
C LEU A 47 -41.96 -68.07 32.67
N THR A 48 -42.39 -69.12 31.99
CA THR A 48 -42.31 -69.28 30.55
C THR A 48 -43.61 -69.86 30.02
N ALA A 49 -44.36 -69.07 29.25
CA ALA A 49 -45.64 -69.48 28.70
C ALA A 49 -45.87 -68.93 27.29
N GLY A 50 -46.68 -69.61 26.50
CA GLY A 50 -47.06 -69.20 25.16
C GLY A 50 -48.53 -69.46 24.84
N SER A 51 -49.01 -69.01 23.68
CA SER A 51 -50.32 -69.39 23.14
C SER A 51 -50.18 -70.19 21.83
N PHE A 52 -51.04 -71.19 21.63
CA PHE A 52 -51.19 -71.90 20.35
C PHE A 52 -52.47 -71.54 19.61
N GLY A 53 -53.24 -70.55 20.08
CA GLY A 53 -54.50 -70.18 19.47
C GLY A 53 -54.35 -69.71 18.03
N ILE A 54 -55.45 -69.91 17.29
CA ILE A 54 -55.61 -69.63 15.86
C ILE A 54 -56.44 -68.36 15.63
N GLY A 55 -56.82 -67.67 16.71
CA GLY A 55 -57.75 -66.57 16.68
C GLY A 55 -57.10 -65.22 17.00
N SER A 56 -57.89 -64.36 17.63
CA SER A 56 -57.48 -63.03 18.09
C SER A 56 -57.29 -63.01 19.59
N GLY A 57 -56.36 -62.18 20.09
CA GLY A 57 -56.07 -62.04 21.52
C GLY A 57 -55.16 -63.14 22.07
N GLU A 58 -54.17 -63.56 21.29
CA GLU A 58 -53.24 -64.64 21.63
C GLU A 58 -52.12 -64.14 22.55
N ILE A 59 -52.21 -64.43 23.85
CA ILE A 59 -51.32 -63.83 24.86
C ILE A 59 -50.51 -64.91 25.58
N GLY A 60 -49.18 -64.84 25.50
CA GLY A 60 -48.29 -65.77 26.21
C GLY A 60 -48.45 -65.68 27.72
N ILE A 61 -48.21 -64.49 28.28
CA ILE A 61 -48.36 -64.20 29.72
C ILE A 61 -49.16 -62.92 29.92
N TYR A 62 -50.24 -62.98 30.68
CA TYR A 62 -51.04 -61.84 31.10
C TYR A 62 -50.91 -61.64 32.61
N ILE A 63 -50.54 -60.43 33.05
CA ILE A 63 -50.37 -60.08 34.47
C ILE A 63 -51.26 -58.89 34.80
N ASN A 64 -52.26 -59.13 35.63
CA ASN A 64 -53.12 -58.14 36.28
C ASN A 64 -53.16 -58.42 37.78
N GLY A 65 -52.01 -58.26 38.44
CA GLY A 65 -51.76 -58.64 39.83
C GLY A 65 -50.31 -58.38 40.22
N SER A 66 -49.83 -59.03 41.29
CA SER A 66 -48.45 -58.86 41.77
C SER A 66 -47.57 -60.08 41.49
N VAL A 67 -46.31 -59.85 41.16
CA VAL A 67 -45.26 -60.86 41.02
C VAL A 67 -44.10 -60.43 41.91
N VAL A 68 -43.77 -61.21 42.95
CA VAL A 68 -42.89 -60.77 44.04
C VAL A 68 -41.84 -61.83 44.36
N SER A 69 -40.58 -61.43 44.53
CA SER A 69 -39.53 -62.24 45.12
C SER A 69 -38.92 -61.58 46.37
N GLY A 70 -38.12 -62.32 47.13
CA GLY A 70 -37.43 -61.84 48.32
C GLY A 70 -36.31 -60.86 48.03
N SER A 71 -35.64 -60.36 49.08
CA SER A 71 -34.63 -59.28 49.00
C SER A 71 -33.40 -59.60 48.13
N GLU A 72 -33.13 -60.88 47.87
CA GLU A 72 -32.07 -61.33 46.94
C GLU A 72 -32.63 -61.94 45.65
N GLY A 73 -33.96 -61.95 45.51
CA GLY A 73 -34.66 -62.73 44.51
C GLY A 73 -34.61 -62.16 43.10
N VAL A 74 -34.51 -63.07 42.12
CA VAL A 74 -34.58 -62.78 40.68
C VAL A 74 -35.93 -63.22 40.12
N VAL A 75 -36.55 -62.37 39.29
CA VAL A 75 -37.78 -62.70 38.55
C VAL A 75 -37.47 -62.74 37.05
N THR A 76 -37.87 -63.80 36.35
CA THR A 76 -37.75 -63.93 34.89
C THR A 76 -39.10 -64.33 34.29
N VAL A 77 -39.57 -63.57 33.30
CA VAL A 77 -40.86 -63.78 32.63
C VAL A 77 -40.63 -63.85 31.12
N VAL A 78 -40.99 -64.96 30.50
CA VAL A 78 -40.81 -65.21 29.06
C VAL A 78 -42.16 -65.56 28.44
N GLY A 79 -42.69 -64.66 27.63
CA GLY A 79 -43.98 -64.82 26.97
C GLY A 79 -43.85 -64.98 25.46
N LEU A 80 -44.55 -65.96 24.88
CA LEU A 80 -44.62 -66.21 23.43
C LEU A 80 -46.06 -66.02 22.93
N GLY A 81 -46.29 -65.03 22.07
CA GLY A 81 -47.58 -64.81 21.40
C GLY A 81 -47.94 -65.96 20.45
N GLY A 82 -49.23 -66.15 20.17
CA GLY A 82 -49.74 -67.23 19.32
C GLY A 82 -49.80 -66.92 17.83
N GLY A 83 -50.69 -67.60 17.08
CA GLY A 83 -50.91 -67.32 15.65
C GLY A 83 -49.98 -68.05 14.68
N LEU A 84 -49.05 -68.90 15.14
CA LEU A 84 -48.21 -69.74 14.25
C LEU A 84 -49.04 -70.58 13.26
N TYR A 85 -50.30 -70.89 13.61
CA TYR A 85 -51.20 -71.74 12.84
C TYR A 85 -52.34 -70.96 12.14
N SER A 86 -52.38 -69.63 12.22
CA SER A 86 -53.45 -68.82 11.64
C SER A 86 -52.97 -67.49 11.08
N ASN A 87 -53.39 -67.21 9.86
CA ASN A 87 -53.05 -65.98 9.19
C ASN A 87 -53.92 -64.79 9.64
N SER A 88 -54.97 -64.95 10.46
CA SER A 88 -55.97 -63.88 10.70
C SER A 88 -55.96 -63.22 12.09
N GLY A 89 -55.04 -63.59 12.99
CA GLY A 89 -55.08 -63.11 14.38
C GLY A 89 -54.74 -61.63 14.53
N ILE A 90 -55.48 -60.92 15.40
CA ILE A 90 -55.14 -59.56 15.87
C ILE A 90 -54.78 -59.62 17.37
N ASN A 91 -53.94 -58.70 17.86
CA ASN A 91 -53.55 -58.56 19.28
C ASN A 91 -52.76 -59.76 19.82
N ASN A 92 -51.72 -60.19 19.11
CA ASN A 92 -50.88 -61.33 19.53
C ASN A 92 -49.71 -60.83 20.39
N TYR A 93 -49.75 -61.08 21.69
CA TYR A 93 -48.80 -60.52 22.66
C TYR A 93 -47.93 -61.60 23.32
N GLY A 94 -46.63 -61.35 23.46
CA GLY A 94 -45.77 -62.19 24.29
C GLY A 94 -46.14 -62.05 25.76
N VAL A 95 -45.99 -60.84 26.30
CA VAL A 95 -46.35 -60.49 27.69
C VAL A 95 -47.27 -59.26 27.70
N TYR A 96 -48.35 -59.29 28.49
CA TYR A 96 -49.27 -58.18 28.68
C TYR A 96 -49.39 -57.82 30.17
N LEU A 97 -48.96 -56.61 30.54
CA LEU A 97 -48.94 -56.08 31.90
C LEU A 97 -50.04 -55.03 32.05
N ASN A 98 -51.04 -55.33 32.89
CA ASN A 98 -52.17 -54.46 33.12
C ASN A 98 -52.35 -54.21 34.60
N SER A 99 -52.05 -53.01 35.08
CA SER A 99 -52.04 -52.70 36.51
C SER A 99 -51.17 -53.68 37.31
N ALA A 100 -50.07 -54.13 36.71
CA ALA A 100 -49.19 -55.14 37.28
C ALA A 100 -48.23 -54.51 38.30
N THR A 101 -47.86 -55.27 39.32
CA THR A 101 -46.74 -54.94 40.22
C THR A 101 -45.68 -56.03 40.15
N VAL A 102 -44.44 -55.69 39.84
CA VAL A 102 -43.31 -56.64 39.81
C VAL A 102 -42.25 -56.23 40.82
N THR A 103 -41.87 -57.12 41.72
CA THR A 103 -40.89 -56.84 42.79
C THR A 103 -39.80 -57.92 42.78
N GLY A 104 -38.57 -57.50 42.56
CA GLY A 104 -37.38 -58.34 42.50
C GLY A 104 -36.33 -57.82 43.46
N GLY A 105 -35.80 -58.64 44.36
CA GLY A 105 -34.76 -58.23 45.30
C GLY A 105 -33.47 -57.78 44.62
N THR A 106 -33.10 -58.47 43.55
CA THR A 106 -31.93 -58.14 42.71
C THR A 106 -32.35 -57.64 41.33
N SER A 107 -33.18 -58.39 40.60
CA SER A 107 -33.61 -57.99 39.25
C SER A 107 -34.94 -58.62 38.81
N VAL A 108 -35.58 -57.97 37.82
CA VAL A 108 -36.72 -58.49 37.05
C VAL A 108 -36.35 -58.47 35.57
N THR A 109 -36.48 -59.59 34.87
CA THR A 109 -36.27 -59.70 33.42
C THR A 109 -37.56 -60.10 32.72
N LEU A 110 -37.95 -59.35 31.70
CA LEU A 110 -39.10 -59.58 30.85
C LEU A 110 -38.64 -59.83 29.41
N THR A 111 -39.06 -60.95 28.84
CA THR A 111 -38.86 -61.30 27.43
C THR A 111 -40.22 -61.58 26.82
N GLY A 112 -40.58 -60.84 25.78
CA GLY A 112 -41.83 -61.05 25.06
C GLY A 112 -41.58 -61.17 23.56
N ILE A 113 -42.07 -62.25 22.96
CA ILE A 113 -42.03 -62.46 21.51
C ILE A 113 -43.46 -62.42 20.99
N GLY A 114 -43.78 -61.44 20.14
CA GLY A 114 -45.09 -61.31 19.52
C GLY A 114 -45.42 -62.47 18.57
N GLY A 115 -46.70 -62.68 18.32
CA GLY A 115 -47.18 -63.76 17.48
C GLY A 115 -47.05 -63.54 15.96
N VAL A 116 -47.63 -64.42 15.17
CA VAL A 116 -47.71 -64.30 13.69
C VAL A 116 -49.14 -63.96 13.27
N GLY A 117 -49.34 -63.13 12.24
CA GLY A 117 -50.69 -62.81 11.73
C GLY A 117 -50.67 -61.79 10.59
N THR A 118 -51.69 -61.77 9.72
CA THR A 118 -51.75 -60.84 8.56
C THR A 118 -52.45 -59.51 8.88
N ALA A 119 -53.06 -59.36 10.06
CA ALA A 119 -53.82 -58.16 10.43
C ALA A 119 -53.57 -57.75 11.89
N GLY A 120 -53.84 -56.49 12.21
CA GLY A 120 -53.84 -55.98 13.58
C GLY A 120 -52.45 -55.73 14.17
N PHE A 121 -52.40 -55.83 15.50
CA PHE A 121 -51.28 -55.44 16.35
C PHE A 121 -50.55 -56.67 16.92
N HIS A 122 -49.21 -56.74 16.79
CA HIS A 122 -48.43 -57.85 17.34
C HIS A 122 -47.27 -57.36 18.20
N HIS A 123 -47.34 -57.60 19.52
CA HIS A 123 -46.46 -56.96 20.50
C HIS A 123 -45.60 -58.01 21.22
N GLY A 124 -44.32 -57.71 21.45
CA GLY A 124 -43.47 -58.49 22.35
C GLY A 124 -43.96 -58.35 23.77
N VAL A 125 -43.87 -57.13 24.32
CA VAL A 125 -44.40 -56.78 25.65
C VAL A 125 -45.32 -55.56 25.57
N VAL A 126 -46.48 -55.62 26.21
CA VAL A 126 -47.41 -54.49 26.36
C VAL A 126 -47.51 -54.10 27.81
N CYS A 127 -47.39 -52.81 28.09
CA CYS A 127 -47.50 -52.21 29.41
C CYS A 127 -48.62 -51.18 29.43
N ASN A 128 -49.80 -51.61 29.89
CA ASN A 128 -50.93 -50.73 30.14
C ASN A 128 -50.81 -50.01 31.50
N SER A 129 -50.20 -50.66 32.49
CA SER A 129 -49.76 -50.02 33.74
C SER A 129 -48.84 -50.98 34.51
N LEU A 130 -47.68 -50.49 34.97
CA LEU A 130 -46.69 -51.27 35.71
C LEU A 130 -46.07 -50.47 36.85
N THR A 131 -46.08 -51.03 38.06
CA THR A 131 -45.22 -50.59 39.16
C THR A 131 -44.11 -51.61 39.38
N ALA A 132 -42.85 -51.19 39.34
CA ALA A 132 -41.71 -52.07 39.53
C ALA A 132 -40.89 -51.68 40.77
N GLY A 133 -40.84 -52.60 41.74
CA GLY A 133 -40.07 -52.49 42.98
C GLY A 133 -38.80 -53.35 42.91
N THR A 134 -37.83 -52.96 42.09
CA THR A 134 -36.59 -53.74 41.92
C THR A 134 -35.40 -52.84 41.63
N PRO A 135 -34.16 -53.22 42.01
CA PRO A 135 -32.96 -52.49 41.61
C PRO A 135 -32.73 -52.47 40.09
N THR A 136 -33.20 -53.47 39.34
CA THR A 136 -33.06 -53.51 37.88
C THR A 136 -34.26 -54.20 37.23
N LEU A 137 -34.94 -53.50 36.31
CA LEU A 137 -35.98 -54.07 35.44
C LEU A 137 -35.46 -54.08 33.99
N THR A 138 -35.28 -55.26 33.40
CA THR A 138 -34.74 -55.42 32.04
C THR A 138 -35.79 -56.01 31.10
N PHE A 139 -36.09 -55.31 30.01
CA PHE A 139 -36.75 -55.87 28.83
C PHE A 139 -35.67 -56.43 27.90
N LEU A 140 -35.57 -57.76 27.83
CA LEU A 140 -34.48 -58.46 27.16
C LEU A 140 -35.02 -59.29 25.99
N ASN A 141 -34.44 -59.12 24.80
CA ASN A 141 -34.78 -59.89 23.60
C ASN A 141 -36.28 -59.80 23.24
N CYS A 142 -36.90 -58.64 23.46
CA CYS A 142 -38.30 -58.44 23.14
C CYS A 142 -38.45 -58.22 21.63
N SER A 143 -39.34 -58.96 20.97
CA SER A 143 -39.61 -58.82 19.54
C SER A 143 -41.10 -58.67 19.32
N GLY A 144 -41.53 -57.73 18.48
CA GLY A 144 -42.87 -57.75 17.94
C GLY A 144 -43.08 -58.92 16.98
N GLY A 145 -44.31 -59.08 16.52
CA GLY A 145 -44.72 -60.22 15.70
C GLY A 145 -44.33 -60.14 14.22
N GLN A 146 -44.66 -61.21 13.49
CA GLN A 146 -44.47 -61.30 12.05
C GLN A 146 -45.81 -61.06 11.33
N GLY A 147 -46.05 -59.82 10.89
CA GLY A 147 -47.15 -59.41 10.00
C GLY A 147 -47.97 -58.24 10.55
N GLY A 148 -49.27 -58.14 10.26
CA GLY A 148 -50.15 -57.04 10.71
C GLY A 148 -49.81 -55.64 10.15
N SER A 149 -50.41 -54.60 10.73
CA SER A 149 -50.17 -53.19 10.33
C SER A 149 -49.18 -52.46 11.25
N ASN A 150 -49.10 -52.85 12.53
CA ASN A 150 -48.14 -52.30 13.48
C ASN A 150 -47.60 -53.39 14.42
N ASN A 151 -46.26 -53.53 14.48
CA ASN A 151 -45.58 -54.46 15.38
C ASN A 151 -44.71 -53.71 16.37
N TYR A 152 -44.68 -54.17 17.62
CA TYR A 152 -43.99 -53.48 18.71
C TYR A 152 -43.13 -54.45 19.50
N GLY A 153 -41.86 -54.14 19.73
CA GLY A 153 -41.01 -54.90 20.65
C GLY A 153 -41.51 -54.71 22.10
N VAL A 154 -41.63 -53.45 22.52
CA VAL A 154 -42.24 -53.03 23.77
C VAL A 154 -43.18 -51.85 23.53
N ASP A 155 -44.40 -51.93 24.03
CA ASP A 155 -45.45 -50.92 23.88
C ASP A 155 -45.96 -50.42 25.25
N PHE A 156 -45.90 -49.11 25.48
CA PHE A 156 -46.39 -48.43 26.69
C PHE A 156 -47.67 -47.64 26.39
N LEU A 157 -48.82 -48.28 26.61
CA LEU A 157 -50.16 -47.69 26.54
C LEU A 157 -50.57 -46.98 27.84
N GLY A 158 -49.85 -47.24 28.94
CA GLY A 158 -49.98 -46.46 30.16
C GLY A 158 -48.73 -46.46 31.02
N ASN A 159 -48.87 -46.01 32.26
CA ASN A 159 -47.72 -45.58 33.08
C ASN A 159 -46.86 -46.75 33.56
N LEU A 160 -45.54 -46.57 33.51
CA LEU A 160 -44.56 -47.38 34.24
C LEU A 160 -43.91 -46.52 35.33
N THR A 161 -43.87 -47.01 36.57
CA THR A 161 -43.18 -46.33 37.68
C THR A 161 -42.20 -47.24 38.41
N MET A 162 -40.95 -46.79 38.50
CA MET A 162 -39.91 -47.29 39.41
C MET A 162 -39.47 -46.16 40.33
N VAL A 163 -39.42 -46.43 41.64
CA VAL A 163 -38.99 -45.44 42.65
C VAL A 163 -37.47 -45.43 42.81
N SER A 164 -36.83 -46.57 42.59
CA SER A 164 -35.38 -46.79 42.68
C SER A 164 -34.91 -47.70 41.54
N GLY A 165 -33.60 -47.72 41.25
CA GLY A 165 -33.00 -48.68 40.33
C GLY A 165 -32.92 -48.25 38.86
N ALA A 166 -32.59 -49.20 37.99
CA ALA A 166 -32.41 -49.01 36.55
C ALA A 166 -33.46 -49.75 35.72
N LEU A 167 -34.08 -49.06 34.77
CA LEU A 167 -34.87 -49.61 33.70
C LEU A 167 -33.98 -49.85 32.48
N GLN A 168 -33.94 -51.07 31.96
CA GLN A 168 -33.06 -51.47 30.86
C GLN A 168 -33.87 -52.05 29.69
N PHE A 169 -33.47 -51.70 28.48
CA PHE A 169 -33.92 -52.32 27.23
C PHE A 169 -32.70 -52.86 26.50
N THR A 170 -32.73 -54.12 26.09
CA THR A 170 -31.62 -54.78 25.39
C THR A 170 -32.16 -55.72 24.33
N ASN A 171 -31.69 -55.57 23.09
CA ASN A 171 -32.14 -56.34 21.92
C ASN A 171 -33.65 -56.29 21.73
N VAL A 172 -34.20 -55.09 21.58
CA VAL A 172 -35.65 -54.90 21.38
C VAL A 172 -35.92 -54.63 19.91
N VAL A 173 -36.78 -55.42 19.26
CA VAL A 173 -37.06 -55.36 17.81
C VAL A 173 -38.55 -55.18 17.55
N GLY A 174 -38.93 -54.29 16.63
CA GLY A 174 -40.34 -54.02 16.35
C GLY A 174 -41.11 -55.13 15.63
N GLY A 175 -40.52 -55.93 14.73
CA GLY A 175 -41.24 -57.06 14.09
C GLY A 175 -41.08 -57.16 12.57
N GLY A 176 -42.01 -57.82 11.87
CA GLY A 176 -41.88 -58.39 10.52
C GLY A 176 -41.89 -57.45 9.28
N PRO A 177 -41.85 -58.04 8.06
CA PRO A 177 -41.44 -57.36 6.82
C PRO A 177 -42.50 -56.46 6.13
N VAL A 178 -43.77 -56.51 6.54
CA VAL A 178 -44.89 -55.89 5.79
C VAL A 178 -45.63 -54.75 6.51
N ALA A 179 -45.15 -54.32 7.67
CA ALA A 179 -45.88 -53.44 8.58
C ALA A 179 -45.09 -52.17 8.94
N ASN A 180 -45.72 -51.30 9.75
CA ASN A 180 -44.97 -50.39 10.61
C ASN A 180 -44.39 -51.21 11.77
N ASN A 181 -43.15 -50.93 12.16
CA ASN A 181 -42.49 -51.66 13.23
C ASN A 181 -41.78 -50.70 14.20
N TYR A 182 -41.98 -50.94 15.48
CA TYR A 182 -41.51 -50.07 16.56
C TYR A 182 -40.72 -50.88 17.58
N GLY A 183 -39.45 -50.58 17.81
CA GLY A 183 -38.69 -51.24 18.89
C GLY A 183 -39.36 -50.96 20.24
N ILE A 184 -39.43 -49.67 20.60
CA ILE A 184 -40.16 -49.18 21.76
C ILE A 184 -41.17 -48.12 21.30
N TYR A 185 -42.41 -48.21 21.78
CA TYR A 185 -43.45 -47.20 21.57
C TYR A 185 -43.97 -46.69 22.91
N ILE A 186 -44.01 -45.37 23.08
CA ILE A 186 -44.55 -44.70 24.27
C ILE A 186 -45.66 -43.75 23.81
N GLU A 187 -46.90 -44.12 24.10
CA GLU A 187 -48.09 -43.34 23.71
C GLU A 187 -48.17 -41.98 24.43
N SER A 188 -48.85 -41.01 23.82
CA SER A 188 -48.93 -39.60 24.28
C SER A 188 -49.42 -39.41 25.71
N THR A 189 -50.25 -40.32 26.21
CA THR A 189 -50.79 -40.31 27.57
C THR A 189 -49.92 -41.04 28.59
N SER A 190 -48.89 -41.76 28.14
CA SER A 190 -48.06 -42.63 28.98
C SER A 190 -46.88 -41.89 29.59
N THR A 191 -46.59 -42.19 30.86
CA THR A 191 -45.37 -41.76 31.55
C THR A 191 -44.54 -42.97 31.96
N VAL A 192 -43.31 -43.06 31.48
CA VAL A 192 -42.30 -44.05 31.88
C VAL A 192 -41.31 -43.36 32.82
N ARG A 193 -41.35 -43.71 34.11
CA ARG A 193 -40.53 -43.10 35.16
C ARG A 193 -39.62 -44.13 35.83
N ALA A 194 -38.32 -43.90 35.79
CA ALA A 194 -37.32 -44.62 36.58
C ALA A 194 -36.07 -43.75 36.82
N PRO A 195 -35.33 -43.89 37.94
CA PRO A 195 -34.14 -43.07 38.18
C PRO A 195 -33.08 -43.17 37.08
N THR A 196 -32.83 -44.37 36.56
CA THR A 196 -31.91 -44.58 35.43
C THR A 196 -32.65 -45.36 34.36
N ILE A 197 -32.59 -44.90 33.10
CA ILE A 197 -33.19 -45.58 31.95
C ILE A 197 -32.10 -45.81 30.91
N LEU A 198 -31.87 -47.06 30.54
CA LEU A 198 -30.83 -47.48 29.60
C LEU A 198 -31.46 -48.27 28.46
N GLY A 199 -31.12 -47.96 27.22
CA GLY A 199 -31.55 -48.67 26.04
C GLY A 199 -30.37 -48.92 25.12
N ALA A 200 -30.16 -50.19 24.76
CA ALA A 200 -29.17 -50.62 23.78
C ALA A 200 -29.82 -51.59 22.79
N ASP A 201 -29.39 -51.52 21.53
CA ASP A 201 -29.82 -52.41 20.46
C ASP A 201 -31.35 -52.46 20.29
N ILE A 202 -31.97 -51.27 20.30
CA ILE A 202 -33.41 -51.10 20.05
C ILE A 202 -33.61 -50.78 18.57
N VAL A 203 -34.32 -51.63 17.82
CA VAL A 203 -34.48 -51.44 16.38
C VAL A 203 -35.92 -51.56 15.90
N GLY A 204 -36.29 -50.74 14.91
CA GLY A 204 -37.61 -50.75 14.29
C GLY A 204 -38.01 -52.10 13.70
N GLY A 205 -37.14 -52.84 13.01
CA GLY A 205 -37.49 -54.07 12.27
C GLY A 205 -37.54 -53.86 10.74
N PRO A 206 -37.54 -54.92 9.90
CA PRO A 206 -37.35 -54.83 8.44
C PRO A 206 -38.62 -54.56 7.60
N GLY A 207 -39.57 -53.75 8.09
CA GLY A 207 -40.82 -53.49 7.38
C GLY A 207 -40.70 -52.55 6.18
N VAL A 208 -41.71 -52.54 5.30
CA VAL A 208 -41.87 -51.52 4.24
C VAL A 208 -42.62 -50.25 4.69
N GLY A 209 -43.20 -50.25 5.89
CA GLY A 209 -43.89 -49.10 6.50
C GLY A 209 -42.95 -48.15 7.25
N SER A 210 -43.44 -47.59 8.36
CA SER A 210 -42.66 -46.79 9.30
C SER A 210 -41.88 -47.71 10.25
N ASN A 211 -40.55 -47.65 10.22
CA ASN A 211 -39.70 -48.49 11.05
C ASN A 211 -38.89 -47.63 12.03
N ILE A 212 -39.23 -47.72 13.30
CA ILE A 212 -38.80 -46.77 14.33
C ILE A 212 -38.19 -47.50 15.51
N GLY A 213 -36.93 -47.22 15.85
CA GLY A 213 -36.31 -47.80 17.05
C GLY A 213 -37.06 -47.37 18.32
N LEU A 214 -37.12 -46.07 18.58
CA LEU A 214 -37.91 -45.48 19.67
C LEU A 214 -38.91 -44.46 19.12
N TYR A 215 -40.20 -44.70 19.34
CA TYR A 215 -41.27 -43.71 19.11
C TYR A 215 -41.75 -43.17 20.45
N LEU A 216 -41.45 -41.90 20.73
CA LEU A 216 -41.79 -41.23 21.98
C LEU A 216 -42.82 -40.14 21.73
N SER A 217 -44.08 -40.42 22.10
CA SER A 217 -45.14 -39.42 22.16
C SER A 217 -45.52 -39.01 23.58
N GLY A 218 -45.34 -39.92 24.55
CA GLY A 218 -45.57 -39.65 25.96
C GLY A 218 -44.39 -38.98 26.67
N THR A 219 -44.20 -39.34 27.93
CA THR A 219 -43.16 -38.77 28.80
C THR A 219 -42.18 -39.82 29.30
N LEU A 220 -40.88 -39.56 29.16
CA LEU A 220 -39.79 -40.33 29.73
C LEU A 220 -39.13 -39.53 30.87
N ILE A 221 -39.14 -40.04 32.10
CA ILE A 221 -38.65 -39.33 33.30
C ILE A 221 -37.57 -40.13 34.01
N GLY A 222 -36.41 -39.52 34.25
CA GLY A 222 -35.36 -40.10 35.11
C GLY A 222 -34.35 -39.10 35.64
N SER A 223 -33.33 -39.56 36.35
CA SER A 223 -32.12 -38.77 36.64
C SER A 223 -31.09 -38.94 35.50
N GLN A 224 -31.03 -40.13 34.92
CA GLN A 224 -30.22 -40.45 33.76
C GLN A 224 -31.05 -41.21 32.72
N VAL A 225 -31.00 -40.77 31.46
CA VAL A 225 -31.58 -41.52 30.33
C VAL A 225 -30.51 -41.71 29.25
N ARG A 226 -30.27 -42.94 28.80
CA ARG A 226 -29.35 -43.23 27.70
C ARG A 226 -30.00 -44.23 26.76
N MET A 227 -30.35 -43.79 25.56
CA MET A 227 -31.05 -44.62 24.57
C MET A 227 -30.22 -44.71 23.28
N SER A 228 -29.96 -45.92 22.80
CA SER A 228 -29.35 -46.21 21.51
C SER A 228 -30.33 -47.00 20.64
N CYS A 229 -30.86 -46.37 19.60
CA CYS A 229 -31.94 -46.89 18.79
C CYS A 229 -31.59 -46.83 17.29
N GLY A 230 -32.10 -47.77 16.51
CA GLY A 230 -31.86 -47.89 15.08
C GLY A 230 -33.12 -48.26 14.29
N SER A 231 -33.02 -48.29 12.97
CA SER A 231 -34.04 -48.83 12.09
C SER A 231 -33.45 -49.89 11.16
N LEU A 232 -34.22 -50.93 10.84
CA LEU A 232 -33.83 -52.00 9.91
C LEU A 232 -34.71 -51.99 8.64
N GLY A 233 -35.51 -50.95 8.45
CA GLY A 233 -36.56 -50.88 7.45
C GLY A 233 -36.10 -51.07 6.00
N LEU A 234 -37.10 -51.37 5.15
CA LEU A 234 -37.06 -51.41 3.69
C LEU A 234 -37.95 -50.31 3.07
N GLY A 235 -38.45 -49.39 3.89
CA GLY A 235 -39.66 -48.60 3.67
C GLY A 235 -39.41 -47.10 3.52
N GLY A 236 -40.49 -46.32 3.41
CA GLY A 236 -40.40 -44.86 3.18
C GLY A 236 -40.02 -44.01 4.39
N SER A 237 -40.03 -44.56 5.60
CA SER A 237 -39.98 -43.77 6.85
C SER A 237 -39.20 -44.52 7.93
N GLU A 238 -37.92 -44.21 8.07
CA GLU A 238 -36.97 -45.00 8.85
C GLU A 238 -36.26 -44.12 9.87
N TYR A 239 -36.61 -44.31 11.15
CA TYR A 239 -36.16 -43.45 12.24
C TYR A 239 -35.42 -44.29 13.28
N GLY A 240 -34.23 -43.85 13.72
CA GLY A 240 -33.64 -44.38 14.94
C GLY A 240 -34.50 -44.00 16.14
N ILE A 241 -34.75 -42.69 16.29
CA ILE A 241 -35.61 -42.10 17.32
C ILE A 241 -36.55 -41.10 16.66
N TYR A 242 -37.85 -41.25 16.89
CA TYR A 242 -38.86 -40.25 16.58
C TYR A 242 -39.47 -39.76 17.89
N SER A 243 -39.46 -38.46 18.15
CA SER A 243 -40.01 -37.89 19.38
C SER A 243 -40.90 -36.69 19.08
N ASN A 244 -42.16 -36.76 19.52
CA ASN A 244 -43.05 -35.62 19.70
C ASN A 244 -43.54 -35.45 21.15
N GLY A 245 -43.00 -36.25 22.06
CA GLY A 245 -43.28 -36.22 23.50
C GLY A 245 -42.25 -35.45 24.33
N THR A 246 -42.16 -35.80 25.61
CA THR A 246 -41.28 -35.15 26.61
C THR A 246 -40.21 -36.12 27.13
N VAL A 247 -38.95 -35.67 27.15
CA VAL A 247 -37.87 -36.31 27.93
C VAL A 247 -37.46 -35.37 29.05
N SER A 248 -37.57 -35.83 30.29
CA SER A 248 -37.20 -35.05 31.49
C SER A 248 -36.20 -35.84 32.33
N ALA A 249 -34.92 -35.46 32.25
CA ALA A 249 -33.89 -36.06 33.09
C ALA A 249 -32.73 -35.12 33.39
N THR A 250 -32.05 -35.29 34.52
CA THR A 250 -30.87 -34.47 34.86
C THR A 250 -29.84 -34.54 33.73
N THR A 251 -29.45 -35.75 33.31
CA THR A 251 -28.59 -35.93 32.13
C THR A 251 -29.20 -36.94 31.19
N PHE A 252 -29.21 -36.67 29.88
CA PHE A 252 -29.56 -37.73 28.93
C PHE A 252 -28.85 -37.69 27.59
N THR A 253 -28.63 -38.89 27.05
CA THR A 253 -27.99 -39.14 25.75
C THR A 253 -28.91 -39.95 24.86
N LEU A 254 -29.24 -39.41 23.68
CA LEU A 254 -30.01 -40.11 22.67
C LEU A 254 -29.11 -40.36 21.46
N THR A 255 -28.95 -41.63 21.10
CA THR A 255 -28.23 -42.07 19.91
C THR A 255 -29.22 -42.74 18.98
N GLY A 256 -29.40 -42.19 17.79
CA GLY A 256 -30.34 -42.69 16.80
C GLY A 256 -29.63 -42.99 15.47
N ALA A 257 -29.88 -44.16 14.89
CA ALA A 257 -29.43 -44.53 13.55
C ALA A 257 -30.63 -44.73 12.61
N GLY A 258 -30.68 -43.98 11.51
CA GLY A 258 -31.64 -44.19 10.43
C GLY A 258 -31.45 -45.56 9.77
N GLY A 259 -32.43 -45.98 8.98
CA GLY A 259 -32.44 -47.31 8.38
C GLY A 259 -31.66 -47.42 7.06
N GLY A 260 -32.05 -48.41 6.27
CA GLY A 260 -31.75 -48.40 4.85
C GLY A 260 -30.60 -49.26 4.38
N LEU A 261 -29.89 -49.98 5.28
CA LEU A 261 -28.89 -50.98 4.87
C LEU A 261 -29.45 -51.95 3.81
N TYR A 262 -30.77 -52.14 3.82
CA TYR A 262 -31.51 -52.99 2.91
C TYR A 262 -32.54 -52.24 2.02
N SER A 263 -32.71 -50.92 2.17
CA SER A 263 -33.76 -50.14 1.48
C SER A 263 -33.20 -49.39 0.26
N SER A 264 -33.86 -49.55 -0.89
CA SER A 264 -33.52 -48.87 -2.15
C SER A 264 -34.51 -47.77 -2.54
N SER A 265 -35.40 -47.32 -1.64
CA SER A 265 -36.51 -46.42 -2.00
C SER A 265 -36.98 -45.47 -0.89
N SER A 266 -36.23 -45.34 0.21
CA SER A 266 -36.74 -44.72 1.44
C SER A 266 -36.75 -43.18 1.42
N SER A 267 -37.93 -42.55 1.44
CA SER A 267 -38.07 -41.09 1.56
C SER A 267 -38.11 -40.60 3.01
N GLY A 268 -36.98 -40.63 3.73
CA GLY A 268 -36.91 -40.10 5.10
C GLY A 268 -36.19 -41.04 6.06
N ASN A 269 -34.86 -40.96 6.06
CA ASN A 269 -33.96 -41.81 6.83
C ASN A 269 -33.26 -40.99 7.89
N TYR A 270 -33.83 -40.90 9.08
CA TYR A 270 -33.35 -40.01 10.13
C TYR A 270 -32.77 -40.78 11.32
N GLY A 271 -31.61 -40.35 11.82
CA GLY A 271 -31.10 -40.83 13.10
C GLY A 271 -32.06 -40.45 14.22
N ILE A 272 -32.33 -39.15 14.36
CA ILE A 272 -33.26 -38.59 15.34
C ILE A 272 -34.18 -37.56 14.65
N TYR A 273 -35.49 -37.67 14.84
CA TYR A 273 -36.48 -36.71 14.38
C TYR A 273 -37.26 -36.15 15.58
N LEU A 274 -37.07 -34.87 15.89
CA LEU A 274 -37.72 -34.17 17.00
C LEU A 274 -38.82 -33.27 16.44
N GLN A 275 -40.08 -33.67 16.58
CA GLN A 275 -41.24 -32.93 16.07
C GLN A 275 -42.14 -32.46 17.21
N GLY A 276 -42.01 -31.22 17.65
CA GLY A 276 -42.74 -30.73 18.83
C GLY A 276 -42.23 -31.29 20.16
N ALA A 277 -41.04 -31.92 20.19
CA ALA A 277 -40.51 -32.55 21.39
C ALA A 277 -40.16 -31.52 22.48
N THR A 278 -40.33 -31.92 23.75
CA THR A 278 -39.87 -31.16 24.92
C THR A 278 -38.70 -31.87 25.61
N LEU A 279 -37.57 -31.18 25.73
CA LEU A 279 -36.33 -31.72 26.31
C LEU A 279 -36.01 -30.95 27.60
N THR A 280 -36.07 -31.59 28.76
CA THR A 280 -35.79 -30.94 30.06
C THR A 280 -34.64 -31.65 30.76
N GLY A 281 -33.56 -30.93 31.11
CA GLY A 281 -32.40 -31.50 31.80
C GLY A 281 -31.24 -30.56 32.03
N THR A 282 -30.22 -30.92 32.81
CA THR A 282 -29.00 -30.10 32.91
C THR A 282 -28.09 -30.28 31.69
N THR A 283 -27.98 -31.50 31.17
CA THR A 283 -27.18 -31.81 29.97
C THR A 283 -27.90 -32.79 29.07
N VAL A 284 -28.07 -32.41 27.81
CA VAL A 284 -28.71 -33.21 26.76
C VAL A 284 -27.70 -33.43 25.63
N THR A 285 -27.45 -34.69 25.27
CA THR A 285 -26.57 -35.05 24.15
C THR A 285 -27.36 -35.83 23.10
N LEU A 286 -27.29 -35.38 21.85
CA LEU A 286 -27.93 -36.00 20.71
C LEU A 286 -26.88 -36.46 19.70
N THR A 287 -26.92 -37.72 19.30
CA THR A 287 -26.09 -38.30 18.24
C THR A 287 -27.00 -38.93 17.21
N GLY A 288 -27.07 -38.35 16.02
CA GLY A 288 -27.89 -38.86 14.93
C GLY A 288 -27.05 -39.32 13.75
N LEU A 289 -27.24 -40.57 13.32
CA LEU A 289 -26.64 -41.12 12.10
C LEU A 289 -27.74 -41.30 11.06
N GLY A 290 -27.67 -40.56 9.95
CA GLY A 290 -28.62 -40.72 8.85
C GLY A 290 -28.50 -42.09 8.20
N GLY A 291 -29.61 -42.61 7.68
CA GLY A 291 -29.64 -43.93 7.05
C GLY A 291 -29.10 -43.94 5.62
N VAL A 292 -28.90 -45.13 5.05
CA VAL A 292 -28.44 -45.28 3.66
C VAL A 292 -29.63 -45.43 2.70
N GLY A 293 -29.48 -45.08 1.43
CA GLY A 293 -30.53 -45.26 0.43
C GLY A 293 -30.29 -44.48 -0.85
N THR A 294 -31.17 -44.65 -1.85
CA THR A 294 -31.00 -44.05 -3.18
C THR A 294 -31.95 -42.88 -3.45
N GLN A 295 -32.91 -42.61 -2.55
CA GLN A 295 -33.95 -41.58 -2.68
C GLN A 295 -34.19 -40.88 -1.35
N GLY A 296 -34.70 -39.64 -1.40
CA GLY A 296 -35.20 -38.94 -0.21
C GLY A 296 -34.18 -38.14 0.58
N PHE A 297 -34.50 -37.90 1.85
CA PHE A 297 -33.68 -37.14 2.79
C PHE A 297 -33.02 -38.07 3.79
N HIS A 298 -31.72 -37.88 4.03
CA HIS A 298 -30.96 -38.70 4.96
C HIS A 298 -30.26 -37.81 5.99
N HIS A 299 -30.93 -37.55 7.10
CA HIS A 299 -30.46 -36.60 8.10
C HIS A 299 -29.98 -37.31 9.38
N GLY A 300 -28.90 -36.83 10.00
CA GLY A 300 -28.50 -37.27 11.31
C GLY A 300 -29.56 -36.92 12.34
N VAL A 301 -29.78 -35.61 12.55
CA VAL A 301 -30.82 -35.08 13.44
C VAL A 301 -31.69 -34.06 12.72
N VAL A 302 -33.01 -34.13 12.90
CA VAL A 302 -33.96 -33.11 12.45
C VAL A 302 -34.67 -32.50 13.65
N VAL A 303 -34.74 -31.18 13.66
CA VAL A 303 -35.40 -30.35 14.67
C VAL A 303 -36.56 -29.62 14.00
N ASP A 304 -37.76 -30.15 14.20
CA ASP A 304 -39.03 -29.62 13.74
C ASP A 304 -39.85 -29.13 14.95
N THR A 305 -39.49 -27.95 15.45
CA THR A 305 -40.09 -27.32 16.64
C THR A 305 -39.71 -28.07 17.92
N VAL A 306 -38.75 -27.55 18.69
CA VAL A 306 -38.34 -28.17 19.97
C VAL A 306 -38.31 -27.13 21.08
N ALA A 307 -38.93 -27.49 22.20
CA ALA A 307 -38.82 -26.75 23.45
C ALA A 307 -37.74 -27.40 24.32
N ALA A 308 -36.54 -26.81 24.35
CA ALA A 308 -35.44 -27.32 25.16
C ALA A 308 -35.24 -26.43 26.41
N ASN A 309 -35.53 -26.99 27.58
CA ASN A 309 -35.24 -26.38 28.87
C ASN A 309 -34.01 -27.08 29.48
N THR A 310 -32.83 -26.73 28.97
CA THR A 310 -31.58 -27.31 29.46
C THR A 310 -30.45 -26.31 29.61
N SER A 311 -29.54 -26.57 30.55
CA SER A 311 -28.31 -25.79 30.71
C SER A 311 -27.28 -26.09 29.62
N SER A 312 -27.37 -27.24 28.95
CA SER A 312 -26.48 -27.61 27.83
C SER A 312 -27.17 -28.59 26.88
N LEU A 313 -27.33 -28.19 25.62
CA LEU A 313 -27.78 -29.05 24.51
C LEU A 313 -26.62 -29.25 23.52
N ILE A 314 -26.19 -30.50 23.38
CA ILE A 314 -25.01 -30.89 22.60
C ILE A 314 -25.44 -31.81 21.46
N PHE A 315 -25.17 -31.40 20.22
CA PHE A 315 -25.19 -32.27 19.06
C PHE A 315 -23.77 -32.81 18.86
N LEU A 316 -23.59 -34.12 18.95
CA LEU A 316 -22.28 -34.77 18.95
C LEU A 316 -22.25 -35.91 17.94
N ASN A 317 -21.25 -35.89 17.05
CA ASN A 317 -21.02 -36.93 16.05
C ASN A 317 -22.24 -37.16 15.13
N CYS A 318 -22.96 -36.09 14.78
CA CYS A 318 -24.13 -36.19 13.91
C CYS A 318 -23.70 -36.24 12.44
N THR A 319 -24.12 -37.27 11.73
CA THR A 319 -23.72 -37.50 10.33
C THR A 319 -24.96 -37.66 9.44
N GLY A 320 -25.01 -36.96 8.31
CA GLY A 320 -26.00 -37.21 7.27
C GLY A 320 -25.81 -38.60 6.65
N GLY A 321 -26.87 -39.19 6.10
CA GLY A 321 -26.80 -40.54 5.53
C GLY A 321 -26.31 -40.57 4.09
N THR A 322 -26.27 -41.75 3.46
CA THR A 322 -25.60 -41.93 2.17
C THR A 322 -26.47 -41.84 0.91
N GLY A 323 -27.46 -40.93 0.94
CA GLY A 323 -28.43 -40.73 -0.13
C GLY A 323 -27.81 -40.37 -1.48
N ALA A 324 -28.13 -41.10 -2.54
CA ALA A 324 -27.70 -40.77 -3.92
C ALA A 324 -28.42 -39.55 -4.52
N VAL A 325 -29.67 -39.30 -4.12
CA VAL A 325 -30.44 -38.13 -4.54
C VAL A 325 -31.09 -37.50 -3.31
N GLY A 326 -31.20 -36.16 -3.31
CA GLY A 326 -31.74 -35.40 -2.19
C GLY A 326 -30.67 -34.89 -1.23
N SER A 327 -31.13 -34.33 -0.12
CA SER A 327 -30.27 -33.61 0.81
C SER A 327 -29.89 -34.43 2.04
N ASN A 328 -28.59 -34.45 2.36
CA ASN A 328 -28.03 -35.23 3.46
C ASN A 328 -27.42 -34.29 4.51
N TYR A 329 -28.07 -34.17 5.66
CA TYR A 329 -27.71 -33.16 6.67
C TYR A 329 -27.21 -33.83 7.94
N GLY A 330 -26.14 -33.32 8.55
CA GLY A 330 -25.75 -33.74 9.90
C GLY A 330 -26.83 -33.33 10.91
N VAL A 331 -27.20 -32.05 10.91
CA VAL A 331 -28.30 -31.48 11.69
C VAL A 331 -29.16 -30.55 10.82
N ASN A 332 -30.48 -30.71 10.90
CA ASN A 332 -31.46 -29.94 10.12
C ASN A 332 -32.46 -29.21 11.03
N PHE A 333 -32.42 -27.88 11.06
CA PHE A 333 -33.41 -27.03 11.73
C PHE A 333 -34.45 -26.53 10.74
N VAL A 334 -35.51 -27.31 10.54
CA VAL A 334 -36.65 -26.93 9.68
C VAL A 334 -37.59 -25.94 10.35
N SER A 335 -37.55 -25.85 11.69
CA SER A 335 -38.36 -24.93 12.50
C SER A 335 -37.53 -24.42 13.69
N ASN A 336 -38.17 -23.69 14.61
CA ASN A 336 -37.52 -22.98 15.68
C ASN A 336 -36.98 -23.91 16.79
N LEU A 337 -35.82 -23.55 17.32
CA LEU A 337 -35.26 -24.06 18.58
C LEU A 337 -34.98 -22.85 19.50
N THR A 338 -35.48 -22.89 20.73
CA THR A 338 -35.20 -21.85 21.73
C THR A 338 -34.65 -22.49 23.00
N LEU A 339 -33.45 -22.07 23.39
CA LEU A 339 -32.82 -22.35 24.68
C LEU A 339 -32.83 -21.04 25.48
N VAL A 340 -33.67 -20.94 26.51
CA VAL A 340 -33.81 -19.70 27.30
C VAL A 340 -32.55 -19.42 28.14
N SER A 341 -31.86 -20.48 28.56
CA SER A 341 -30.62 -20.41 29.33
C SER A 341 -29.67 -21.49 28.83
N GLY A 342 -28.36 -21.34 29.05
CA GLY A 342 -27.40 -22.40 28.80
C GLY A 342 -26.63 -22.32 27.48
N LEU A 343 -25.98 -23.44 27.14
CA LEU A 343 -25.09 -23.63 26.00
C LEU A 343 -25.74 -24.51 24.92
N LEU A 344 -25.77 -24.04 23.68
CA LEU A 344 -26.01 -24.87 22.50
C LEU A 344 -24.66 -25.19 21.84
N GLN A 345 -24.32 -26.46 21.70
CA GLN A 345 -23.03 -26.90 21.16
C GLN A 345 -23.19 -27.87 20.00
N PHE A 346 -22.40 -27.67 18.94
CA PHE A 346 -22.22 -28.59 17.82
C PHE A 346 -20.78 -29.08 17.79
N SER A 347 -20.57 -30.40 17.73
CA SER A 347 -19.23 -30.99 17.67
C SER A 347 -19.24 -32.22 16.76
N ASN A 348 -18.29 -32.27 15.83
CA ASN A 348 -18.14 -33.35 14.85
C ASN A 348 -19.43 -33.57 14.06
N ILE A 349 -19.87 -32.55 13.34
CA ILE A 349 -21.07 -32.63 12.51
C ILE A 349 -20.64 -32.77 11.06
N THR A 350 -21.19 -33.74 10.32
CA THR A 350 -20.84 -33.93 8.91
C THR A 350 -22.08 -34.16 8.07
N GLY A 351 -22.17 -33.51 6.92
CA GLY A 351 -23.17 -33.86 5.90
C GLY A 351 -22.98 -35.30 5.39
N GLY A 352 -23.96 -35.83 4.68
CA GLY A 352 -23.84 -37.17 4.09
C GLY A 352 -23.09 -37.21 2.76
N ALA A 353 -23.16 -38.34 2.05
CA ALA A 353 -22.59 -38.53 0.70
C ALA A 353 -23.15 -39.77 0.00
N PRO A 354 -23.29 -39.84 -1.34
CA PRO A 354 -22.69 -38.97 -2.35
C PRO A 354 -23.64 -37.93 -2.96
N GLY A 355 -24.80 -37.67 -2.34
CA GLY A 355 -25.87 -36.83 -2.90
C GLY A 355 -25.45 -35.42 -3.34
N PRO A 356 -26.33 -34.70 -4.06
CA PRO A 356 -26.01 -33.36 -4.57
C PRO A 356 -25.95 -32.27 -3.49
N THR A 357 -26.59 -32.44 -2.33
CA THR A 357 -26.67 -31.39 -1.30
C THR A 357 -26.31 -31.97 0.07
N ASN A 358 -25.12 -31.66 0.58
CA ASN A 358 -24.62 -32.23 1.84
C ASN A 358 -24.20 -31.13 2.80
N TYR A 359 -25.00 -30.93 3.84
CA TYR A 359 -24.78 -29.87 4.81
C TYR A 359 -24.41 -30.44 6.18
N GLY A 360 -23.39 -29.88 6.83
CA GLY A 360 -23.15 -30.20 8.25
C GLY A 360 -24.35 -29.77 9.08
N ILE A 361 -24.66 -28.48 9.05
CA ILE A 361 -25.83 -27.88 9.70
C ILE A 361 -26.62 -27.06 8.68
N TYR A 362 -27.93 -27.26 8.64
CA TYR A 362 -28.87 -26.46 7.85
C TYR A 362 -29.87 -25.73 8.77
N ILE A 363 -30.05 -24.43 8.58
CA ILE A 363 -30.94 -23.58 9.39
C ILE A 363 -31.93 -22.83 8.50
N ALA A 364 -33.20 -23.24 8.56
CA ALA A 364 -34.34 -22.53 7.96
C ALA A 364 -35.24 -21.85 9.01
N GLY A 365 -35.19 -22.30 10.27
CA GLY A 365 -35.90 -21.69 11.41
C GLY A 365 -35.06 -20.69 12.22
N THR A 366 -35.58 -20.26 13.37
CA THR A 366 -34.86 -19.45 14.35
C THR A 366 -34.25 -20.35 15.43
N VAL A 367 -32.93 -20.33 15.60
CA VAL A 367 -32.17 -21.12 16.57
C VAL A 367 -31.53 -20.19 17.58
N THR A 368 -32.01 -20.17 18.82
CA THR A 368 -31.56 -19.21 19.85
C THR A 368 -31.04 -19.91 21.11
N ALA A 369 -29.95 -19.40 21.68
CA ALA A 369 -29.40 -19.76 22.99
C ALA A 369 -28.50 -18.62 23.49
N PRO A 370 -28.27 -18.44 24.81
CA PRO A 370 -27.32 -17.42 25.29
C PRO A 370 -25.89 -17.60 24.78
N THR A 371 -25.46 -18.84 24.54
CA THR A 371 -24.15 -19.17 23.98
C THR A 371 -24.31 -20.28 22.97
N ILE A 372 -23.79 -20.06 21.76
CA ILE A 372 -23.81 -21.02 20.66
C ILE A 372 -22.36 -21.29 20.22
N LEU A 373 -21.93 -22.54 20.36
CA LEU A 373 -20.58 -23.00 19.99
C LEU A 373 -20.66 -24.08 18.91
N GLY A 374 -19.74 -24.05 17.96
CA GLY A 374 -19.65 -25.03 16.89
C GLY A 374 -18.23 -25.24 16.45
N ALA A 375 -17.79 -26.50 16.43
CA ALA A 375 -16.48 -26.90 15.92
C ALA A 375 -16.63 -28.18 15.10
N ASP A 376 -15.75 -28.34 14.11
CA ASP A 376 -15.69 -29.52 13.25
C ASP A 376 -17.03 -29.82 12.55
N ILE A 377 -17.58 -28.78 11.91
CA ILE A 377 -18.82 -28.87 11.14
C ILE A 377 -18.46 -28.91 9.66
N TYR A 378 -18.69 -30.03 8.97
CA TYR A 378 -18.28 -30.21 7.58
C TYR A 378 -19.44 -30.53 6.64
N GLY A 379 -19.45 -29.92 5.46
CA GLY A 379 -20.24 -30.42 4.33
C GLY A 379 -19.67 -31.76 3.86
N GLY A 380 -20.52 -32.78 3.69
CA GLY A 380 -20.07 -34.14 3.37
C GLY A 380 -19.51 -34.28 1.94
N PRO A 381 -18.89 -35.43 1.60
CA PRO A 381 -18.18 -35.64 0.32
C PRO A 381 -19.14 -35.94 -0.86
N GLY A 382 -20.06 -35.02 -1.19
CA GLY A 382 -20.91 -35.14 -2.38
C GLY A 382 -20.47 -34.29 -3.56
N ILE A 383 -21.28 -34.32 -4.63
CA ILE A 383 -20.87 -33.89 -5.98
C ILE A 383 -21.28 -32.47 -6.38
N ASN A 384 -22.16 -31.79 -5.65
CA ASN A 384 -22.54 -30.39 -5.96
C ASN A 384 -22.33 -29.47 -4.75
N ASN A 385 -23.38 -29.21 -3.97
CA ASN A 385 -23.38 -28.23 -2.89
C ASN A 385 -23.02 -28.90 -1.56
N ASN A 386 -21.82 -28.62 -1.07
CA ASN A 386 -21.31 -29.23 0.15
C ASN A 386 -20.93 -28.13 1.14
N TYR A 387 -21.80 -27.89 2.13
CA TYR A 387 -21.67 -26.75 3.04
C TYR A 387 -21.45 -27.19 4.48
N GLY A 388 -20.51 -26.58 5.21
CA GLY A 388 -20.37 -26.84 6.64
C GLY A 388 -21.61 -26.35 7.40
N LEU A 389 -21.78 -25.02 7.46
CA LEU A 389 -22.97 -24.37 8.00
C LEU A 389 -23.71 -23.61 6.90
N TYR A 390 -25.02 -23.82 6.80
CA TYR A 390 -25.88 -23.09 5.87
C TYR A 390 -27.09 -22.47 6.57
N ILE A 391 -27.16 -21.14 6.61
CA ILE A 391 -28.29 -20.36 7.14
C ILE A 391 -29.07 -19.78 5.95
N HIS A 392 -30.23 -20.38 5.64
CA HIS A 392 -31.04 -20.08 4.46
C HIS A 392 -32.40 -19.54 4.88
N GLY A 393 -32.54 -18.21 4.95
CA GLY A 393 -33.76 -17.54 5.45
C GLY A 393 -34.04 -17.70 6.95
N GLY A 394 -33.30 -18.56 7.66
CA GLY A 394 -33.37 -18.73 9.11
C GLY A 394 -32.55 -17.70 9.89
N THR A 395 -32.53 -17.85 11.22
CA THR A 395 -31.75 -16.98 12.12
C THR A 395 -30.98 -17.82 13.14
N LEU A 396 -29.68 -17.59 13.25
CA LEU A 396 -28.82 -18.14 14.31
C LEU A 396 -28.56 -17.07 15.37
N GLY A 397 -29.07 -17.29 16.58
CA GLY A 397 -28.99 -16.36 17.71
C GLY A 397 -30.14 -15.36 17.78
N SER A 398 -30.00 -14.38 18.66
CA SER A 398 -31.00 -13.37 18.98
C SER A 398 -30.39 -12.23 19.79
N SER A 399 -31.19 -11.22 20.15
CA SER A 399 -30.77 -10.16 21.08
C SER A 399 -30.45 -10.65 22.50
N ALA A 400 -30.85 -11.87 22.87
CA ALA A 400 -30.48 -12.50 24.14
C ALA A 400 -29.22 -13.39 24.04
N THR A 401 -28.68 -13.56 22.84
CA THR A 401 -27.47 -14.36 22.61
C THR A 401 -26.24 -13.51 22.92
N ASN A 402 -25.37 -13.97 23.83
CA ASN A 402 -24.15 -13.24 24.21
C ASN A 402 -22.95 -13.64 23.35
N GLN A 403 -22.95 -14.87 22.84
CA GLN A 403 -21.83 -15.39 22.08
C GLN A 403 -22.27 -16.37 21.00
N ILE A 404 -21.76 -16.18 19.79
CA ILE A 404 -21.74 -17.19 18.72
C ILE A 404 -20.28 -17.40 18.33
N ARG A 405 -19.81 -18.65 18.36
CA ARG A 405 -18.50 -19.04 17.84
C ARG A 405 -18.61 -20.34 17.04
N ILE A 406 -18.53 -20.24 15.72
CA ILE A 406 -18.66 -21.38 14.81
C ILE A 406 -17.43 -21.50 13.92
N SER A 407 -16.90 -22.72 13.81
CA SER A 407 -15.94 -23.11 12.77
C SER A 407 -16.56 -24.20 11.89
N ALA A 408 -16.66 -23.94 10.59
CA ALA A 408 -17.27 -24.82 9.62
C ALA A 408 -16.42 -24.95 8.35
N GLY A 409 -16.45 -26.12 7.72
CA GLY A 409 -15.66 -26.43 6.54
C GLY A 409 -16.44 -27.25 5.50
N SER A 410 -15.81 -27.54 4.37
CA SER A 410 -16.35 -28.47 3.37
C SER A 410 -15.31 -29.54 3.03
N ILE A 411 -15.74 -30.80 2.96
CA ILE A 411 -14.95 -31.92 2.43
C ILE A 411 -15.55 -32.46 1.12
N GLY A 412 -16.32 -31.62 0.43
CA GLY A 412 -16.96 -31.94 -0.85
C GLY A 412 -15.99 -32.35 -1.96
N LEU A 413 -16.56 -32.89 -3.04
CA LEU A 413 -15.87 -33.24 -4.30
C LEU A 413 -16.47 -32.48 -5.51
N GLY A 414 -17.25 -31.43 -5.25
CA GLY A 414 -18.26 -30.87 -6.14
C GLY A 414 -18.12 -29.38 -6.41
N LEU A 415 -18.92 -28.84 -7.34
CA LEU A 415 -18.74 -27.47 -7.89
C LEU A 415 -19.08 -26.30 -6.94
N SER A 416 -19.51 -26.55 -5.70
CA SER A 416 -19.84 -25.52 -4.71
C SER A 416 -19.47 -25.98 -3.30
N GLU A 417 -18.26 -25.66 -2.87
CA GLU A 417 -17.70 -26.13 -1.59
C GLU A 417 -17.47 -24.96 -0.65
N ILE A 418 -18.43 -24.76 0.25
CA ILE A 418 -18.50 -23.59 1.12
C ILE A 418 -18.35 -24.00 2.57
N GLY A 419 -17.42 -23.40 3.31
CA GLY A 419 -17.32 -23.65 4.74
C GLY A 419 -18.56 -23.17 5.48
N LEU A 420 -18.93 -21.91 5.25
CA LEU A 420 -20.10 -21.27 5.85
C LEU A 420 -20.83 -20.38 4.84
N LEU A 421 -22.13 -20.61 4.66
CA LEU A 421 -23.00 -19.81 3.80
C LEU A 421 -24.16 -19.18 4.61
N ILE A 422 -24.36 -17.87 4.47
CA ILE A 422 -25.54 -17.16 4.95
C ILE A 422 -26.20 -16.48 3.75
N ASP A 423 -27.42 -16.87 3.40
CA ASP A 423 -28.09 -16.32 2.24
C ASP A 423 -29.61 -16.19 2.40
N SER A 424 -30.25 -15.69 1.34
CA SER A 424 -31.71 -15.66 1.22
C SER A 424 -32.38 -15.02 2.44
N SER A 425 -31.87 -13.86 2.87
CA SER A 425 -32.24 -13.14 4.10
C SER A 425 -31.92 -13.84 5.44
N GLY A 426 -31.14 -14.91 5.41
CA GLY A 426 -30.61 -15.58 6.59
C GLY A 426 -29.78 -14.63 7.46
N SER A 427 -29.77 -14.87 8.78
CA SER A 427 -29.05 -14.00 9.72
C SER A 427 -28.31 -14.73 10.83
N ALA A 428 -27.21 -14.14 11.31
CA ALA A 428 -26.55 -14.51 12.56
C ALA A 428 -26.48 -13.30 13.49
N THR A 429 -27.06 -13.39 14.68
CA THR A 429 -27.26 -12.23 15.58
C THR A 429 -26.85 -12.54 17.02
N VAL A 430 -26.08 -11.63 17.62
CA VAL A 430 -25.87 -11.55 19.07
C VAL A 430 -26.39 -10.22 19.62
N GLY A 431 -26.76 -10.21 20.90
CA GLY A 431 -27.21 -9.03 21.63
C GLY A 431 -26.13 -7.97 21.83
N SER A 432 -26.55 -6.83 22.38
CA SER A 432 -25.65 -5.73 22.76
C SER A 432 -24.58 -6.21 23.75
N GLY A 433 -23.32 -5.92 23.47
CA GLY A 433 -22.17 -6.41 24.23
C GLY A 433 -21.74 -7.84 23.88
N GLY A 434 -22.45 -8.50 22.95
CA GLY A 434 -22.16 -9.87 22.52
C GLY A 434 -21.04 -9.96 21.48
N THR A 435 -20.45 -11.16 21.39
CA THR A 435 -19.38 -11.50 20.43
C THR A 435 -19.85 -12.52 19.41
N LEU A 436 -19.59 -12.25 18.13
CA LEU A 436 -19.92 -13.16 17.02
C LEU A 436 -18.64 -13.47 16.24
N SER A 437 -18.27 -14.74 16.18
CA SER A 437 -17.10 -15.23 15.45
C SER A 437 -17.50 -16.38 14.54
N LEU A 438 -17.35 -16.18 13.23
CA LEU A 438 -17.64 -17.17 12.20
C LEU A 438 -16.37 -17.46 11.41
N MET A 439 -15.96 -18.72 11.41
CA MET A 439 -14.80 -19.21 10.67
C MET A 439 -15.24 -20.26 9.65
N GLY A 440 -14.88 -20.03 8.39
CA GLY A 440 -15.22 -20.88 7.27
C GLY A 440 -13.97 -21.39 6.52
N THR A 441 -13.96 -22.66 6.10
CA THR A 441 -12.91 -23.24 5.24
C THR A 441 -13.52 -23.91 4.02
N GLY A 442 -13.20 -23.44 2.82
CA GLY A 442 -13.66 -24.00 1.55
C GLY A 442 -13.07 -25.38 1.28
N GLY A 443 -13.66 -26.11 0.34
CA GLY A 443 -13.26 -27.49 0.01
C GLY A 443 -12.11 -27.61 -1.00
N GLY A 444 -12.16 -28.67 -1.82
CA GLY A 444 -11.30 -28.82 -2.99
C GLY A 444 -9.97 -29.52 -2.69
N LEU A 445 -9.75 -29.90 -1.43
CA LEU A 445 -8.59 -30.71 -1.05
C LEU A 445 -8.58 -32.08 -1.75
N TYR A 446 -9.77 -32.63 -2.02
CA TYR A 446 -9.93 -33.99 -2.54
C TYR A 446 -10.26 -34.06 -4.04
N ASN A 447 -10.71 -32.96 -4.65
CA ASN A 447 -10.92 -32.85 -6.08
C ASN A 447 -10.43 -31.47 -6.52
N SER A 448 -9.51 -31.40 -7.47
CA SER A 448 -9.03 -30.13 -7.98
C SER A 448 -9.92 -29.56 -9.08
N ALA A 449 -10.91 -30.29 -9.59
CA ALA A 449 -11.73 -29.89 -10.74
C ALA A 449 -12.83 -28.84 -10.43
N VAL A 450 -12.83 -28.26 -9.24
CA VAL A 450 -13.97 -27.51 -8.70
C VAL A 450 -13.78 -26.00 -8.76
N SER A 451 -14.89 -25.32 -9.01
CA SER A 451 -15.06 -23.86 -8.93
C SER A 451 -15.81 -23.48 -7.67
N GLY A 452 -15.83 -22.20 -7.29
CA GLY A 452 -16.73 -21.72 -6.25
C GLY A 452 -16.39 -22.27 -4.86
N ASN A 453 -15.10 -22.20 -4.50
CA ASN A 453 -14.64 -22.64 -3.18
C ASN A 453 -14.55 -21.44 -2.25
N TYR A 454 -15.48 -21.35 -1.31
CA TYR A 454 -15.61 -20.23 -0.39
C TYR A 454 -15.28 -20.69 1.03
N GLY A 455 -14.41 -19.97 1.73
CA GLY A 455 -14.30 -20.12 3.18
C GLY A 455 -15.62 -19.75 3.83
N LEU A 456 -15.97 -18.48 3.72
CA LEU A 456 -17.21 -17.88 4.24
C LEU A 456 -17.85 -17.05 3.13
N SER A 457 -19.14 -17.25 2.88
CA SER A 457 -19.93 -16.43 1.95
C SER A 457 -21.19 -15.92 2.65
N ILE A 458 -21.42 -14.61 2.56
CA ILE A 458 -22.66 -13.96 3.01
C ILE A 458 -23.29 -13.31 1.78
N ASN A 459 -24.28 -14.01 1.20
CA ASN A 459 -24.94 -13.56 -0.02
C ASN A 459 -26.38 -13.15 0.24
N THR A 460 -26.71 -11.85 0.29
CA THR A 460 -28.01 -11.31 0.76
C THR A 460 -28.35 -11.61 2.24
N GLY A 461 -27.40 -12.15 2.99
CA GLY A 461 -27.51 -12.44 4.42
C GLY A 461 -27.12 -11.26 5.31
N SER A 462 -27.34 -11.41 6.62
CA SER A 462 -26.95 -10.40 7.62
C SER A 462 -26.23 -10.97 8.83
N VAL A 463 -25.32 -10.17 9.40
CA VAL A 463 -24.60 -10.48 10.63
C VAL A 463 -24.70 -9.28 11.56
N SER A 464 -25.08 -9.52 12.83
CA SER A 464 -25.29 -8.47 13.82
C SER A 464 -24.69 -8.82 15.18
N GLY A 465 -24.03 -7.87 15.83
CA GLY A 465 -23.41 -8.03 17.16
C GLY A 465 -22.69 -6.78 17.63
N THR A 466 -21.97 -6.78 18.76
CA THR A 466 -21.09 -5.64 19.12
C THR A 466 -19.68 -5.82 18.59
N THR A 467 -19.15 -7.04 18.71
CA THR A 467 -17.87 -7.45 18.13
C THR A 467 -18.12 -8.58 17.15
N ILE A 468 -17.85 -8.33 15.87
CA ILE A 468 -18.02 -9.29 14.77
C ILE A 468 -16.63 -9.65 14.23
N ALA A 469 -16.33 -10.95 14.14
CA ALA A 469 -15.13 -11.49 13.52
C ALA A 469 -15.52 -12.52 12.45
N LEU A 470 -15.20 -12.23 11.19
CA LEU A 470 -15.44 -13.11 10.05
C LEU A 470 -14.10 -13.60 9.53
N THR A 471 -13.90 -14.92 9.49
CA THR A 471 -12.67 -15.54 9.00
C THR A 471 -13.00 -16.55 7.92
N GLY A 472 -12.31 -16.48 6.79
CA GLY A 472 -12.55 -17.37 5.67
C GLY A 472 -11.26 -17.81 5.00
N VAL A 473 -11.13 -19.10 4.75
CA VAL A 473 -10.02 -19.69 3.98
C VAL A 473 -10.60 -20.36 2.73
N GLY A 474 -10.24 -19.88 1.55
CA GLY A 474 -10.68 -20.42 0.28
C GLY A 474 -10.10 -21.81 0.03
N GLY A 475 -10.84 -22.62 -0.74
CA GLY A 475 -10.42 -23.98 -1.10
C GLY A 475 -9.41 -24.05 -2.25
N SER A 476 -9.04 -25.26 -2.69
CA SER A 476 -8.18 -25.46 -3.87
C SER A 476 -8.98 -25.84 -5.12
N GLY A 477 -8.54 -25.45 -6.31
CA GLY A 477 -9.19 -25.87 -7.56
C GLY A 477 -8.43 -25.49 -8.83
N ILE A 478 -8.96 -25.84 -9.99
CA ILE A 478 -8.34 -25.55 -11.29
C ILE A 478 -9.09 -24.49 -12.10
N SER A 479 -10.28 -24.08 -11.67
CA SER A 479 -11.14 -23.15 -12.40
C SER A 479 -12.08 -22.39 -11.48
N GLY A 480 -12.62 -21.25 -11.92
CA GLY A 480 -13.53 -20.42 -11.13
C GLY A 480 -12.82 -19.52 -10.12
N GLY A 481 -13.60 -18.74 -9.37
CA GLY A 481 -13.05 -17.92 -8.28
C GLY A 481 -12.92 -18.72 -6.99
N HIS A 482 -11.88 -18.42 -6.21
CA HIS A 482 -11.67 -19.01 -4.89
C HIS A 482 -11.57 -17.90 -3.84
N TYR A 483 -12.45 -17.94 -2.85
CA TYR A 483 -12.69 -16.82 -1.96
C TYR A 483 -12.43 -17.23 -0.51
N GLY A 484 -11.62 -16.47 0.21
CA GLY A 484 -11.55 -16.57 1.66
C GLY A 484 -12.90 -16.15 2.24
N VAL A 485 -13.21 -14.86 2.10
CA VAL A 485 -14.49 -14.26 2.50
C VAL A 485 -15.14 -13.59 1.29
N ASP A 486 -16.40 -13.92 1.04
CA ASP A 486 -17.25 -13.29 0.04
C ASP A 486 -18.44 -12.60 0.70
N LEU A 487 -18.64 -11.31 0.41
CA LEU A 487 -19.64 -10.44 1.03
C LEU A 487 -20.61 -9.85 0.01
N GLU A 488 -20.98 -10.64 -1.00
CA GLU A 488 -21.92 -10.20 -2.03
C GLU A 488 -23.29 -9.83 -1.44
N SER A 489 -23.69 -8.56 -1.46
CA SER A 489 -24.96 -8.10 -0.87
C SER A 489 -25.09 -8.37 0.64
N ALA A 490 -23.98 -8.44 1.38
CA ALA A 490 -23.99 -8.65 2.82
C ALA A 490 -24.42 -7.39 3.59
N THR A 491 -25.14 -7.58 4.71
CA THR A 491 -25.40 -6.53 5.70
C THR A 491 -24.69 -6.86 7.01
N LEU A 492 -23.71 -6.04 7.40
CA LEU A 492 -22.96 -6.20 8.64
C LEU A 492 -23.33 -5.07 9.60
N THR A 493 -23.87 -5.40 10.77
CA THR A 493 -24.31 -4.41 11.77
C THR A 493 -23.59 -4.61 13.10
N ALA A 494 -22.72 -3.67 13.48
CA ALA A 494 -22.06 -3.68 14.77
C ALA A 494 -22.67 -2.65 15.74
N GLY A 495 -23.32 -3.12 16.80
CA GLY A 495 -23.92 -2.33 17.87
C GLY A 495 -25.44 -2.14 17.72
N THR A 496 -26.07 -1.75 18.83
CA THR A 496 -27.51 -1.45 18.92
C THR A 496 -27.80 0.00 19.31
N GLY A 497 -26.83 0.91 19.16
CA GLY A 497 -26.85 2.24 19.79
C GLY A 497 -26.15 2.23 21.16
N GLY A 498 -25.26 3.20 21.41
CA GLY A 498 -24.57 3.35 22.71
C GLY A 498 -23.12 3.83 22.60
N THR A 499 -22.41 3.90 23.75
CA THR A 499 -21.01 4.35 23.84
C THR A 499 -19.99 3.21 23.79
N SER A 500 -20.44 1.96 23.67
CA SER A 500 -19.53 0.82 23.51
C SER A 500 -18.85 0.88 22.16
N THR A 501 -17.57 0.52 22.13
CA THR A 501 -16.81 0.37 20.88
C THR A 501 -17.36 -0.80 20.08
N ASN A 502 -17.79 -0.53 18.84
CA ASN A 502 -18.29 -1.54 17.92
C ASN A 502 -17.22 -1.85 16.87
N THR A 503 -16.94 -3.13 16.68
CA THR A 503 -15.83 -3.57 15.82
C THR A 503 -16.28 -4.68 14.89
N ILE A 504 -15.96 -4.53 13.60
CA ILE A 504 -16.10 -5.59 12.60
C ILE A 504 -14.70 -5.89 12.07
N THR A 505 -14.26 -7.14 12.19
CA THR A 505 -12.97 -7.61 11.66
C THR A 505 -13.19 -8.71 10.66
N ILE A 506 -12.59 -8.57 9.47
CA ILE A 506 -12.66 -9.55 8.40
C ILE A 506 -11.24 -10.01 8.07
N SER A 507 -11.04 -11.33 8.08
CA SER A 507 -9.78 -11.95 7.70
C SER A 507 -10.04 -13.02 6.65
N GLY A 508 -9.37 -12.91 5.51
CA GLY A 508 -9.63 -13.77 4.37
C GLY A 508 -8.35 -14.25 3.71
N THR A 509 -8.22 -15.56 3.50
CA THR A 509 -7.14 -16.14 2.70
C THR A 509 -7.74 -16.75 1.43
N GLY A 510 -7.31 -16.26 0.27
CA GLY A 510 -7.72 -16.79 -1.02
C GLY A 510 -7.26 -18.23 -1.22
N GLY A 511 -7.98 -18.95 -2.07
CA GLY A 511 -7.69 -20.36 -2.36
C GLY A 511 -6.45 -20.60 -3.21
N VAL A 512 -6.14 -21.88 -3.44
CA VAL A 512 -5.04 -22.34 -4.32
C VAL A 512 -5.63 -22.79 -5.65
N GLY A 513 -6.16 -21.83 -6.41
CA GLY A 513 -6.72 -22.02 -7.75
C GLY A 513 -5.74 -21.75 -8.89
N VAL A 514 -5.55 -22.61 -9.90
CA VAL A 514 -4.76 -22.27 -11.11
C VAL A 514 -5.53 -21.46 -12.15
N GLY A 515 -6.87 -21.50 -12.11
CA GLY A 515 -7.75 -20.70 -12.96
C GLY A 515 -8.51 -19.63 -12.16
N GLY A 516 -9.00 -18.60 -12.85
CA GLY A 516 -9.82 -17.54 -12.24
C GLY A 516 -9.06 -16.58 -11.33
N GLY A 517 -9.81 -15.85 -10.50
CA GLY A 517 -9.27 -14.92 -9.49
C GLY A 517 -9.34 -15.52 -8.09
N ASN A 518 -8.29 -15.34 -7.29
CA ASN A 518 -8.27 -15.78 -5.90
C ASN A 518 -8.30 -14.58 -4.96
N TYR A 519 -9.32 -14.52 -4.11
CA TYR A 519 -9.61 -13.36 -3.29
C TYR A 519 -9.48 -13.73 -1.82
N GLY A 520 -8.66 -13.00 -1.06
CA GLY A 520 -8.72 -13.03 0.40
C GLY A 520 -10.12 -12.57 0.83
N VAL A 521 -10.48 -11.36 0.44
CA VAL A 521 -11.83 -10.82 0.61
C VAL A 521 -12.37 -10.25 -0.70
N TYR A 522 -13.62 -10.58 -1.03
CA TYR A 522 -14.32 -10.08 -2.20
C TYR A 522 -15.65 -9.44 -1.82
N THR A 523 -15.95 -8.30 -2.45
CA THR A 523 -17.25 -7.64 -2.33
C THR A 523 -17.78 -7.38 -3.73
N ALA A 524 -18.89 -8.03 -4.10
CA ALA A 524 -19.65 -7.76 -5.33
C ALA A 524 -21.03 -7.18 -5.02
N THR A 525 -21.55 -6.40 -5.95
CA THR A 525 -22.94 -5.93 -5.97
C THR A 525 -23.27 -4.86 -4.91
N LEU A 526 -23.37 -5.21 -3.63
CA LEU A 526 -23.67 -4.28 -2.52
C LEU A 526 -22.99 -4.75 -1.23
N LEU A 527 -22.46 -3.83 -0.41
CA LEU A 527 -22.03 -4.15 0.95
C LEU A 527 -22.56 -3.05 1.87
N SER A 528 -23.42 -3.40 2.82
CA SER A 528 -23.91 -2.46 3.84
C SER A 528 -23.19 -2.73 5.15
N VAL A 529 -22.46 -1.73 5.65
CA VAL A 529 -21.79 -1.79 6.95
C VAL A 529 -22.36 -0.70 7.84
N ASN A 530 -23.02 -1.11 8.92
CA ASN A 530 -23.59 -0.21 9.92
C ASN A 530 -22.83 -0.41 11.24
N LEU A 531 -21.91 0.50 11.52
CA LEU A 531 -21.45 0.70 12.89
C LEU A 531 -22.58 1.53 13.56
N ASN A 532 -23.03 1.17 14.75
CA ASN A 532 -24.17 1.80 15.44
C ASN A 532 -23.76 2.39 16.79
N GLY A 533 -22.49 2.75 16.97
CA GLY A 533 -21.99 3.41 18.16
C GLY A 533 -21.96 4.92 18.02
N THR A 534 -21.83 5.59 19.17
CA THR A 534 -21.55 7.04 19.22
C THR A 534 -20.07 7.33 19.48
N GLY A 535 -19.25 6.30 19.69
CA GLY A 535 -17.83 6.43 19.98
C GLY A 535 -16.99 6.57 18.72
N ASN A 536 -15.97 7.44 18.77
CA ASN A 536 -14.96 7.55 17.70
C ASN A 536 -14.06 6.30 17.58
N GLY A 537 -14.14 5.37 18.54
CA GLY A 537 -13.35 4.15 18.56
C GLY A 537 -13.91 3.02 17.68
N ASP A 538 -15.06 3.22 17.04
CA ASP A 538 -15.68 2.18 16.20
C ASP A 538 -14.85 1.91 14.93
N THR A 539 -14.66 0.64 14.60
CA THR A 539 -13.77 0.23 13.49
C THR A 539 -14.40 -0.82 12.59
N PHE A 540 -14.10 -0.70 11.29
CA PHE A 540 -14.25 -1.78 10.32
C PHE A 540 -12.86 -2.10 9.75
N THR A 541 -12.36 -3.31 10.02
CA THR A 541 -10.98 -3.69 9.74
C THR A 541 -10.92 -4.92 8.83
N PHE A 542 -10.22 -4.79 7.71
CA PHE A 542 -9.69 -5.93 6.96
C PHE A 542 -8.30 -6.26 7.54
N LEU A 543 -8.12 -7.48 8.04
CA LEU A 543 -6.93 -7.89 8.78
C LEU A 543 -6.36 -9.20 8.23
N ASN A 544 -5.06 -9.20 7.92
CA ASN A 544 -4.34 -10.38 7.42
C ASN A 544 -4.97 -10.98 6.15
N CYS A 545 -5.53 -10.13 5.28
CA CYS A 545 -6.19 -10.61 4.08
C CYS A 545 -5.14 -10.90 2.99
N THR A 546 -5.10 -12.14 2.51
CA THR A 546 -4.11 -12.59 1.53
C THR A 546 -4.84 -13.18 0.34
N GLY A 547 -4.48 -12.82 -0.90
CA GLY A 547 -4.97 -13.50 -2.09
C GLY A 547 -4.45 -14.93 -2.21
N GLY A 548 -4.83 -15.63 -3.28
CA GLY A 548 -4.36 -17.01 -3.50
C GLY A 548 -2.87 -17.11 -3.86
N THR A 549 -2.30 -18.31 -3.71
CA THR A 549 -0.89 -18.57 -4.08
C THR A 549 -0.70 -18.95 -5.54
N SER A 550 -1.78 -19.24 -6.27
CA SER A 550 -1.80 -19.65 -7.68
C SER A 550 -2.81 -18.80 -8.46
N GLY A 551 -3.01 -18.99 -9.78
CA GLY A 551 -4.05 -18.29 -10.56
C GLY A 551 -3.56 -17.00 -11.22
N ALA A 552 -4.30 -16.46 -12.20
CA ALA A 552 -3.80 -15.33 -12.99
C ALA A 552 -3.89 -13.98 -12.24
N ASN A 553 -4.89 -13.83 -11.38
CA ASN A 553 -5.14 -12.62 -10.60
C ASN A 553 -5.40 -12.98 -9.15
N ASN A 554 -4.64 -12.40 -8.24
CA ASN A 554 -4.85 -12.59 -6.81
C ASN A 554 -5.06 -11.26 -6.11
N TYR A 555 -5.97 -11.25 -5.14
CA TYR A 555 -6.39 -10.05 -4.44
C TYR A 555 -6.39 -10.30 -2.95
N GLY A 556 -5.68 -9.49 -2.16
CA GLY A 556 -5.85 -9.49 -0.71
C GLY A 556 -7.27 -9.05 -0.35
N VAL A 557 -7.66 -7.87 -0.83
CA VAL A 557 -9.03 -7.34 -0.77
C VAL A 557 -9.42 -6.76 -2.13
N ASN A 558 -10.60 -7.11 -2.63
CA ASN A 558 -11.17 -6.54 -3.84
C ASN A 558 -12.54 -5.90 -3.58
N LEU A 559 -12.58 -4.56 -3.66
CA LEU A 559 -13.75 -3.73 -3.44
C LEU A 559 -14.34 -3.26 -4.78
N THR A 560 -15.24 -4.07 -5.34
CA THR A 560 -15.93 -3.75 -6.61
C THR A 560 -17.26 -3.02 -6.43
N THR A 561 -17.79 -2.99 -5.20
CA THR A 561 -18.99 -2.23 -4.84
C THR A 561 -18.65 -1.10 -3.86
N GLY A 562 -19.57 -0.15 -3.75
CA GLY A 562 -19.40 0.99 -2.86
C GLY A 562 -19.42 0.54 -1.39
N LEU A 563 -18.53 1.11 -0.59
CA LEU A 563 -18.47 0.92 0.86
C LEU A 563 -18.49 2.29 1.51
N ALA A 564 -19.49 2.57 2.36
CA ALA A 564 -19.59 3.83 3.05
C ALA A 564 -19.80 3.61 4.56
N LEU A 565 -18.94 4.21 5.37
CA LEU A 565 -19.11 4.33 6.80
C LEU A 565 -19.56 5.75 7.12
N THR A 566 -20.67 5.90 7.84
CA THR A 566 -21.16 7.20 8.30
C THR A 566 -20.38 7.71 9.51
N HIS A 567 -19.78 6.80 10.29
CA HIS A 567 -18.88 7.10 11.39
C HIS A 567 -17.81 5.99 11.54
N GLY A 568 -16.81 6.22 12.39
CA GLY A 568 -15.76 5.24 12.68
C GLY A 568 -14.57 5.30 11.73
N THR A 569 -13.67 4.32 11.87
CA THR A 569 -12.44 4.19 11.06
C THR A 569 -12.51 2.95 10.18
N LEU A 570 -12.21 3.10 8.89
CA LEU A 570 -11.97 1.99 7.97
C LEU A 570 -10.48 1.65 7.97
N GLN A 571 -10.12 0.39 8.21
CA GLN A 571 -8.74 -0.05 8.33
C GLN A 571 -8.44 -1.22 7.39
N PHE A 572 -7.29 -1.16 6.73
CA PHE A 572 -6.67 -2.26 6.00
C PHE A 572 -5.30 -2.51 6.63
N THR A 573 -5.09 -3.69 7.20
CA THR A 573 -3.84 -4.00 7.91
C THR A 573 -3.31 -5.36 7.49
N ASN A 574 -2.03 -5.38 7.09
CA ASN A 574 -1.33 -6.59 6.65
C ASN A 574 -2.08 -7.30 5.52
N ILE A 575 -2.20 -6.62 4.38
CA ILE A 575 -2.93 -7.11 3.21
C ILE A 575 -1.91 -7.53 2.15
N ALA A 576 -2.05 -8.72 1.58
CA ALA A 576 -1.13 -9.21 0.55
C ALA A 576 -1.86 -9.75 -0.69
N GLY A 577 -1.36 -9.40 -1.86
CA GLY A 577 -1.96 -9.78 -3.13
C GLY A 577 -1.97 -11.27 -3.39
N GLY A 578 -0.99 -12.04 -2.90
CA GLY A 578 -0.94 -13.50 -3.11
C GLY A 578 0.47 -14.01 -3.43
N GLY A 579 0.55 -15.09 -4.22
CA GLY A 579 1.77 -15.82 -4.57
C GLY A 579 2.50 -15.37 -5.85
N THR A 580 3.34 -16.25 -6.41
CA THR A 580 4.28 -15.95 -7.52
C THR A 580 3.66 -15.89 -8.92
N THR A 581 2.39 -15.51 -9.00
CA THR A 581 1.59 -15.59 -10.22
C THR A 581 1.75 -14.38 -11.14
N THR A 582 0.92 -14.23 -12.18
CA THR A 582 1.04 -13.08 -13.09
C THR A 582 0.67 -11.75 -12.43
N SER A 583 -0.52 -11.62 -11.85
CA SER A 583 -0.99 -10.34 -11.31
C SER A 583 -1.47 -10.48 -9.87
N ASN A 584 -1.03 -9.58 -9.00
CA ASN A 584 -1.31 -9.62 -7.59
C ASN A 584 -1.61 -8.20 -7.08
N TYR A 585 -2.66 -8.06 -6.29
CA TYR A 585 -3.18 -6.79 -5.82
C TYR A 585 -3.41 -6.87 -4.31
N GLY A 586 -2.72 -6.08 -3.51
CA GLY A 586 -3.00 -6.02 -2.07
C GLY A 586 -4.45 -5.58 -1.84
N VAL A 587 -4.77 -4.36 -2.24
CA VAL A 587 -6.13 -3.82 -2.26
C VAL A 587 -6.46 -3.29 -3.66
N LEU A 588 -7.56 -3.77 -4.25
CA LEU A 588 -8.16 -3.22 -5.47
C LEU A 588 -9.45 -2.46 -5.13
N ILE A 589 -9.57 -1.24 -5.62
CA ILE A 589 -10.76 -0.39 -5.48
C ILE A 589 -11.25 0.03 -6.87
N THR A 590 -12.44 -0.43 -7.26
CA THR A 590 -13.10 -0.02 -8.52
C THR A 590 -14.41 0.73 -8.30
N SER A 591 -14.75 1.03 -7.04
CA SER A 591 -15.95 1.77 -6.65
C SER A 591 -15.64 2.80 -5.56
N THR A 592 -16.65 3.44 -5.01
CA THR A 592 -16.51 4.49 -3.99
C THR A 592 -16.40 3.90 -2.59
N VAL A 593 -15.27 4.12 -1.92
CA VAL A 593 -14.97 3.66 -0.55
C VAL A 593 -14.80 4.89 0.35
N GLN A 594 -15.72 5.12 1.28
CA GLN A 594 -15.76 6.33 2.11
C GLN A 594 -15.87 5.98 3.59
N ALA A 595 -15.10 6.69 4.41
CA ALA A 595 -15.21 6.71 5.86
C ALA A 595 -14.68 8.06 6.39
N PRO A 596 -15.03 8.47 7.62
CA PRO A 596 -14.43 9.67 8.23
C PRO A 596 -12.91 9.62 8.31
N ILE A 597 -12.36 8.44 8.59
CA ILE A 597 -10.91 8.16 8.62
C ILE A 597 -10.67 6.84 7.88
N ILE A 598 -9.69 6.81 6.98
CA ILE A 598 -9.24 5.60 6.29
C ILE A 598 -7.76 5.39 6.55
N LEU A 599 -7.41 4.23 7.09
CA LEU A 599 -6.04 3.82 7.37
C LEU A 599 -5.71 2.55 6.59
N CYS A 600 -4.61 2.59 5.88
CA CYS A 600 -4.10 1.51 5.06
C CYS A 600 -2.64 1.29 5.46
N GLU A 601 -2.35 0.18 6.13
CA GLU A 601 -1.03 -0.14 6.66
C GLU A 601 -0.60 -1.52 6.14
N ASP A 602 0.64 -1.60 5.64
CA ASP A 602 1.24 -2.84 5.16
C ASP A 602 0.41 -3.54 4.07
N ILE A 603 0.11 -2.79 2.99
CA ILE A 603 -0.56 -3.35 1.81
C ILE A 603 0.47 -3.73 0.75
N TYR A 604 0.58 -5.01 0.42
CA TYR A 604 1.58 -5.53 -0.52
C TYR A 604 0.97 -6.20 -1.74
N GLY A 605 1.50 -5.88 -2.92
CA GLY A 605 1.07 -6.47 -4.18
C GLY A 605 1.53 -7.88 -4.48
N GLY A 606 2.13 -8.67 -3.57
CA GLY A 606 2.58 -10.06 -3.86
C GLY A 606 3.76 -10.19 -4.84
N PRO A 607 4.43 -11.37 -4.93
CA PRO A 607 5.66 -11.57 -5.72
C PRO A 607 5.40 -12.02 -7.17
N GLY A 608 4.44 -11.44 -7.88
CA GLY A 608 4.08 -11.89 -9.22
C GLY A 608 4.96 -11.36 -10.35
N THR A 609 4.70 -11.78 -11.59
CA THR A 609 5.56 -11.52 -12.77
C THR A 609 5.02 -10.52 -13.80
N LEU A 610 3.78 -10.02 -13.66
CA LEU A 610 3.20 -8.99 -14.55
C LEU A 610 2.84 -7.71 -13.77
N LEU A 611 1.64 -7.65 -13.19
CA LEU A 611 1.07 -6.47 -12.52
C LEU A 611 1.01 -6.71 -11.02
N ASN A 612 1.86 -6.04 -10.24
CA ASN A 612 1.91 -6.23 -8.79
C ASN A 612 1.70 -4.89 -8.09
N HIS A 613 0.49 -4.65 -7.58
CA HIS A 613 0.13 -3.38 -6.95
C HIS A 613 -0.16 -3.57 -5.47
N GLY A 614 0.44 -2.76 -4.59
CA GLY A 614 0.02 -2.68 -3.19
C GLY A 614 -1.43 -2.19 -3.12
N LEU A 615 -1.65 -0.90 -3.31
CA LEU A 615 -2.98 -0.31 -3.47
C LEU A 615 -3.20 0.05 -4.94
N TYR A 616 -4.31 -0.41 -5.52
CA TYR A 616 -4.74 -0.05 -6.87
C TYR A 616 -6.14 0.55 -6.88
N ILE A 617 -6.25 1.82 -7.28
CA ILE A 617 -7.52 2.53 -7.48
C ILE A 617 -7.77 2.62 -8.98
N GLN A 618 -8.65 1.76 -9.49
CA GLN A 618 -8.97 1.64 -10.91
C GLN A 618 -10.36 2.21 -11.18
N GLY A 619 -10.43 3.52 -11.48
CA GLY A 619 -11.70 4.23 -11.71
C GLY A 619 -12.59 4.40 -10.47
N GLY A 620 -12.18 3.86 -9.31
CA GLY A 620 -12.88 4.02 -8.03
C GLY A 620 -12.57 5.33 -7.31
N THR A 621 -13.14 5.51 -6.12
CA THR A 621 -12.85 6.66 -5.24
C THR A 621 -12.46 6.17 -3.85
N LEU A 622 -11.32 6.60 -3.33
CA LEU A 622 -10.92 6.42 -1.93
C LEU A 622 -11.16 7.72 -1.16
N GLY A 623 -12.13 7.68 -0.24
CA GLY A 623 -12.60 8.81 0.55
C GLY A 623 -13.73 9.61 -0.11
N GLY A 624 -14.06 10.75 0.49
CA GLY A 624 -15.13 11.63 0.05
C GLY A 624 -15.11 12.96 0.81
N ALA A 625 -16.09 13.83 0.56
CA ALA A 625 -16.16 15.14 1.22
C ALA A 625 -16.27 15.07 2.76
N GLY A 626 -16.76 13.95 3.30
CA GLY A 626 -16.82 13.67 4.74
C GLY A 626 -15.54 13.04 5.32
N THR A 627 -14.56 12.68 4.48
CA THR A 627 -13.33 12.03 4.93
C THR A 627 -12.34 13.08 5.43
N SER A 628 -12.04 13.03 6.72
CA SER A 628 -11.10 13.95 7.37
C SER A 628 -9.64 13.58 7.09
N PHE A 629 -9.33 12.29 7.01
CA PHE A 629 -7.95 11.83 6.89
C PHE A 629 -7.84 10.50 6.15
N ILE A 630 -6.86 10.41 5.24
CA ILE A 630 -6.42 9.18 4.58
C ILE A 630 -4.93 8.99 4.85
N SER A 631 -4.53 7.82 5.35
CA SER A 631 -3.13 7.42 5.41
C SER A 631 -2.96 6.07 4.72
N VAL A 632 -2.10 6.01 3.71
CA VAL A 632 -1.79 4.79 2.97
C VAL A 632 -0.29 4.51 3.03
N SER A 633 0.07 3.31 3.47
CA SER A 633 1.38 2.69 3.28
C SER A 633 1.20 1.42 2.48
N ALA A 634 1.68 1.43 1.23
CA ALA A 634 1.56 0.30 0.32
C ALA A 634 2.85 0.05 -0.46
N GLY A 635 3.19 -1.22 -0.63
CA GLY A 635 4.38 -1.67 -1.33
C GLY A 635 4.05 -2.68 -2.43
N SER A 636 4.98 -2.88 -3.34
CA SER A 636 5.01 -4.05 -4.20
C SER A 636 6.22 -4.89 -3.86
N ILE A 637 6.07 -6.21 -3.86
CA ILE A 637 7.18 -7.16 -3.77
C ILE A 637 7.33 -7.96 -5.07
N GLY A 638 6.69 -7.48 -6.14
CA GLY A 638 6.62 -8.16 -7.42
C GLY A 638 7.99 -8.38 -8.06
N MET A 639 8.06 -9.40 -8.90
CA MET A 639 9.19 -9.76 -9.75
C MET A 639 8.97 -9.33 -11.21
N GLY A 640 7.84 -8.69 -11.50
CA GLY A 640 7.33 -8.48 -12.85
C GLY A 640 7.78 -7.19 -13.51
N GLY A 641 7.19 -6.90 -14.66
CA GLY A 641 7.45 -5.66 -15.41
C GLY A 641 6.86 -4.40 -14.78
N HIS A 642 5.75 -4.50 -14.04
CA HIS A 642 5.04 -3.36 -13.42
C HIS A 642 4.78 -3.63 -11.94
N ASN A 643 5.54 -2.97 -11.07
CA ASN A 643 5.50 -3.19 -9.63
C ASN A 643 5.28 -1.86 -8.90
N TYR A 644 4.03 -1.59 -8.52
CA TYR A 644 3.62 -0.30 -7.96
C TYR A 644 3.26 -0.42 -6.48
N GLY A 645 3.79 0.47 -5.64
CA GLY A 645 3.32 0.58 -4.25
C GLY A 645 1.87 1.04 -4.22
N ILE A 646 1.62 2.24 -4.78
CA ILE A 646 0.30 2.81 -4.97
C ILE A 646 0.12 3.14 -6.45
N ALA A 647 -0.99 2.72 -7.04
CA ALA A 647 -1.37 3.10 -8.39
C ALA A 647 -2.79 3.65 -8.42
N ILE A 648 -2.95 4.82 -9.04
CA ILE A 648 -4.23 5.49 -9.23
C ILE A 648 -4.38 5.71 -10.73
N ASP A 649 -5.24 4.90 -11.35
CA ASP A 649 -5.46 4.88 -12.79
C ASP A 649 -6.44 5.98 -13.23
N THR A 650 -6.67 6.07 -14.53
CA THR A 650 -7.59 7.00 -15.17
C THR A 650 -8.97 6.89 -14.52
N ALA A 651 -9.51 8.04 -14.10
CA ALA A 651 -10.75 8.22 -13.32
C ALA A 651 -10.69 7.77 -11.85
N GLY A 652 -9.55 7.25 -11.37
CA GLY A 652 -9.31 7.02 -9.96
C GLY A 652 -9.27 8.35 -9.19
N THR A 653 -9.95 8.39 -8.03
CA THR A 653 -10.04 9.58 -7.18
C THR A 653 -9.59 9.27 -5.76
N VAL A 654 -8.84 10.17 -5.13
CA VAL A 654 -8.59 10.16 -3.67
C VAL A 654 -9.06 11.49 -3.10
N GLN A 655 -9.93 11.45 -2.10
CA GLN A 655 -10.55 12.65 -1.53
C GLN A 655 -10.55 12.63 0.00
N ALA A 656 -9.92 13.63 0.62
CA ALA A 656 -9.95 13.84 2.07
C ALA A 656 -9.69 15.31 2.43
N ASN A 657 -9.77 15.68 3.72
CA ASN A 657 -9.23 16.97 4.15
C ASN A 657 -7.70 16.97 4.12
N SER A 658 -7.08 15.91 4.64
CA SER A 658 -5.64 15.68 4.54
C SER A 658 -5.38 14.23 4.12
N MET A 659 -4.33 14.01 3.33
CA MET A 659 -3.91 12.67 2.93
C MET A 659 -2.40 12.50 2.97
N VAL A 660 -1.95 11.31 3.36
CA VAL A 660 -0.57 10.86 3.31
C VAL A 660 -0.54 9.56 2.52
N LEU A 661 0.16 9.56 1.38
CA LEU A 661 0.31 8.40 0.52
C LEU A 661 1.79 8.01 0.49
N MET A 662 2.11 6.83 0.98
CA MET A 662 3.45 6.26 1.04
C MET A 662 3.48 4.99 0.19
N GLY A 663 4.22 5.04 -0.91
CA GLY A 663 4.31 3.97 -1.89
C GLY A 663 5.74 3.45 -2.05
N THR A 664 5.95 2.14 -2.06
CA THR A 664 7.26 1.52 -2.38
C THR A 664 7.15 0.57 -3.58
N GLY A 665 7.94 0.80 -4.62
CA GLY A 665 8.01 -0.05 -5.82
C GLY A 665 8.64 -1.41 -5.53
N GLY A 666 8.39 -2.39 -6.41
CA GLY A 666 8.87 -3.77 -6.22
C GLY A 666 10.22 -4.10 -6.85
N GLY A 667 10.40 -5.34 -7.31
CA GLY A 667 11.61 -5.79 -8.00
C GLY A 667 12.77 -6.25 -7.10
N PHE A 668 12.61 -6.17 -5.77
CA PHE A 668 13.63 -6.61 -4.80
C PHE A 668 14.17 -8.04 -5.00
N TYR A 669 13.36 -8.96 -5.54
CA TYR A 669 13.73 -10.37 -5.63
C TYR A 669 14.52 -10.76 -6.88
N ASN A 670 14.29 -10.11 -8.03
CA ASN A 670 14.91 -10.52 -9.28
C ASN A 670 15.54 -9.37 -10.08
N GLY A 671 15.35 -8.12 -9.66
CA GLY A 671 15.91 -6.94 -10.30
C GLY A 671 15.54 -6.78 -11.77
N SER A 672 14.45 -7.37 -12.28
CA SER A 672 14.12 -7.32 -13.72
C SER A 672 12.93 -6.43 -14.07
N GLY A 673 12.36 -5.69 -13.11
CA GLY A 673 11.19 -4.87 -13.38
C GLY A 673 11.51 -3.69 -14.29
N LEU A 674 10.59 -3.37 -15.21
CA LEU A 674 10.71 -2.28 -16.19
C LEU A 674 10.05 -0.97 -15.70
N GLN A 675 9.09 -1.06 -14.78
CA GLN A 675 8.36 0.06 -14.22
C GLN A 675 8.13 -0.23 -12.74
N ASN A 676 8.99 0.31 -11.87
CA ASN A 676 8.96 0.05 -10.44
C ASN A 676 8.68 1.34 -9.67
N TYR A 677 7.42 1.78 -9.71
CA TYR A 677 7.01 3.04 -9.10
C TYR A 677 6.65 2.88 -7.62
N GLY A 678 7.11 3.80 -6.78
CA GLY A 678 6.54 3.96 -5.44
C GLY A 678 5.07 4.34 -5.53
N ILE A 679 4.79 5.46 -6.20
CA ILE A 679 3.44 5.96 -6.48
C ILE A 679 3.31 6.26 -7.98
N PHE A 680 2.26 5.75 -8.62
CA PHE A 680 1.90 6.05 -10.00
C PHE A 680 0.55 6.74 -10.07
N LEU A 681 0.53 7.94 -10.66
CA LEU A 681 -0.67 8.76 -10.82
C LEU A 681 -0.95 8.95 -12.32
N ASP A 682 -1.92 8.19 -12.83
CA ASP A 682 -2.34 8.26 -14.24
C ASP A 682 -3.72 8.88 -14.36
N SER A 683 -3.77 10.14 -14.82
CA SER A 683 -5.02 10.89 -14.93
C SER A 683 -5.87 10.86 -13.65
N ALA A 684 -5.19 10.87 -12.50
CA ALA A 684 -5.77 10.75 -11.18
C ALA A 684 -6.36 12.09 -10.69
N LEU A 685 -7.45 12.03 -9.93
CA LEU A 685 -8.02 13.18 -9.24
C LEU A 685 -7.66 13.11 -7.75
N LEU A 686 -6.80 14.01 -7.29
CA LEU A 686 -6.46 14.16 -5.88
C LEU A 686 -7.14 15.40 -5.30
N THR A 687 -8.02 15.21 -4.33
CA THR A 687 -8.76 16.30 -3.67
C THR A 687 -8.41 16.34 -2.19
N ALA A 688 -7.61 17.32 -1.79
CA ALA A 688 -7.18 17.52 -0.40
C ALA A 688 -7.50 18.95 0.04
N THR A 689 -8.47 19.15 0.94
CA THR A 689 -8.86 20.53 1.33
C THR A 689 -7.73 21.30 2.00
N THR A 690 -6.80 20.61 2.68
CA THR A 690 -5.61 21.18 3.32
C THR A 690 -4.34 20.74 2.60
N THR A 691 -3.85 19.53 2.89
CA THR A 691 -2.54 19.03 2.47
C THR A 691 -2.62 17.60 1.96
N ALA A 692 -2.01 17.33 0.79
CA ALA A 692 -1.64 16.00 0.34
C ALA A 692 -0.12 15.84 0.41
N THR A 693 0.35 14.80 1.08
CA THR A 693 1.78 14.44 1.15
C THR A 693 1.99 13.11 0.44
N LEU A 694 2.91 13.10 -0.53
CA LEU A 694 3.28 11.93 -1.32
C LEU A 694 4.73 11.56 -0.99
N THR A 695 4.95 10.31 -0.59
CA THR A 695 6.28 9.72 -0.41
C THR A 695 6.37 8.48 -1.27
N GLY A 696 7.13 8.56 -2.35
CA GLY A 696 7.34 7.44 -3.25
C GLY A 696 8.78 6.97 -3.24
N ILE A 697 8.99 5.67 -3.04
CA ILE A 697 10.30 5.02 -3.12
C ILE A 697 10.25 4.06 -4.31
N GLY A 698 11.05 4.31 -5.33
CA GLY A 698 11.17 3.42 -6.49
C GLY A 698 11.74 2.06 -6.10
N GLY A 699 11.42 1.04 -6.89
CA GLY A 699 11.85 -0.33 -6.62
C GLY A 699 13.26 -0.68 -7.11
N VAL A 700 13.56 -1.96 -7.27
CA VAL A 700 14.84 -2.45 -7.79
C VAL A 700 14.66 -3.03 -9.20
N GLY A 701 15.34 -2.48 -10.20
CA GLY A 701 15.18 -2.93 -11.59
C GLY A 701 16.41 -2.64 -12.44
N SER A 702 16.91 -3.62 -13.19
CA SER A 702 18.08 -3.51 -14.07
C SER A 702 17.77 -2.80 -15.39
N GLY A 703 16.50 -2.52 -15.69
CA GLY A 703 16.06 -1.78 -16.86
C GLY A 703 14.77 -1.00 -16.58
N GLY A 704 14.46 -0.03 -17.43
CA GLY A 704 13.23 0.76 -17.34
C GLY A 704 13.22 1.81 -16.22
N PHE A 705 12.05 2.36 -15.93
CA PHE A 705 11.82 3.49 -15.03
C PHE A 705 11.58 3.02 -13.60
N ASN A 706 12.43 3.43 -12.66
CA ASN A 706 12.24 3.11 -11.24
C ASN A 706 11.99 4.40 -10.46
N ASP A 707 10.85 5.05 -10.70
CA ASP A 707 10.58 6.34 -10.09
C ASP A 707 10.03 6.22 -8.67
N GLY A 708 10.37 7.17 -7.81
CA GLY A 708 9.69 7.35 -6.53
C GLY A 708 8.22 7.64 -6.75
N VAL A 709 7.94 8.76 -7.41
CA VAL A 709 6.59 9.15 -7.82
C VAL A 709 6.56 9.48 -9.31
N ALA A 710 5.70 8.83 -10.08
CA ALA A 710 5.47 9.11 -11.49
C ALA A 710 4.08 9.73 -11.69
N VAL A 711 4.04 10.89 -12.36
CA VAL A 711 2.86 11.74 -12.55
C VAL A 711 2.56 11.89 -14.05
N ASN A 712 1.68 11.05 -14.60
CA ASN A 712 1.27 11.15 -16.00
C ASN A 712 0.20 12.22 -16.24
N ALA A 713 -0.76 12.34 -15.34
CA ALA A 713 -1.66 13.48 -15.29
C ALA A 713 -2.33 13.50 -13.93
N VAL A 714 -2.36 14.66 -13.27
CA VAL A 714 -3.06 14.81 -11.99
C VAL A 714 -3.88 16.09 -12.00
N ALA A 715 -5.17 15.94 -11.74
CA ALA A 715 -6.00 17.04 -11.31
C ALA A 715 -5.88 17.11 -9.77
N PHE A 716 -5.22 18.15 -9.26
CA PHE A 716 -5.16 18.40 -7.82
C PHE A 716 -6.11 19.54 -7.46
N SER A 717 -7.06 19.29 -6.56
CA SER A 717 -7.90 20.33 -5.97
C SER A 717 -7.63 20.42 -4.46
N GLY A 718 -6.77 21.36 -4.10
CA GLY A 718 -6.33 21.55 -2.72
C GLY A 718 -5.44 22.76 -2.54
N THR A 719 -4.99 23.01 -1.30
CA THR A 719 -4.13 24.17 -0.99
C THR A 719 -2.65 23.86 -0.89
N THR A 720 -2.26 22.60 -0.66
CA THR A 720 -0.84 22.22 -0.57
C THR A 720 -0.64 20.79 -1.07
N LEU A 721 0.25 20.61 -2.04
CA LEU A 721 0.75 19.31 -2.49
C LEU A 721 2.25 19.23 -2.16
N ILE A 722 2.64 18.24 -1.37
CA ILE A 722 4.01 18.02 -0.94
C ILE A 722 4.49 16.67 -1.47
N PHE A 723 5.57 16.69 -2.24
CA PHE A 723 6.40 15.52 -2.47
C PHE A 723 7.49 15.52 -1.39
N GLN A 724 7.53 14.48 -0.56
CA GLN A 724 8.41 14.43 0.60
C GLN A 724 9.14 13.09 0.66
N ASN A 725 10.48 13.14 0.84
CA ASN A 725 11.32 11.96 0.96
C ASN A 725 11.15 10.99 -0.22
N CYS A 726 10.90 11.51 -1.43
CA CYS A 726 10.78 10.66 -2.61
C CYS A 726 12.17 10.27 -3.10
N SER A 727 12.34 8.99 -3.44
CA SER A 727 13.59 8.46 -3.98
C SER A 727 13.28 7.63 -5.20
N GLY A 728 14.06 7.80 -6.26
CA GLY A 728 14.12 6.80 -7.31
C GLY A 728 14.63 5.47 -6.74
N GLY A 729 14.38 4.41 -7.50
CA GLY A 729 14.78 3.04 -7.20
C GLY A 729 16.24 2.74 -7.56
N THR A 730 16.69 1.51 -7.31
CA THR A 730 18.09 1.12 -7.60
C THR A 730 18.19 0.21 -8.83
N GLY A 731 19.18 0.49 -9.69
CA GLY A 731 19.43 -0.25 -10.93
C GLY A 731 18.91 0.49 -12.17
N GLY A 732 19.23 0.01 -13.37
CA GLY A 732 18.74 0.62 -14.62
C GLY A 732 19.23 2.07 -14.84
N ASN A 733 18.55 2.78 -15.74
CA ASN A 733 18.74 4.21 -16.04
C ASN A 733 17.38 4.91 -15.81
N GLN A 734 17.33 6.24 -15.67
CA GLN A 734 16.07 6.96 -15.44
C GLN A 734 15.41 6.59 -14.10
N ASN A 735 16.19 6.72 -13.02
CA ASN A 735 15.67 6.53 -11.66
C ASN A 735 15.32 7.89 -11.05
N ASN A 736 14.08 8.34 -11.22
CA ASN A 736 13.72 9.68 -10.79
C ASN A 736 13.11 9.69 -9.38
N GLY A 737 13.40 10.70 -8.57
CA GLY A 737 12.67 10.90 -7.31
C GLY A 737 11.20 11.24 -7.58
N VAL A 738 10.99 12.20 -8.48
CA VAL A 738 9.68 12.55 -9.05
C VAL A 738 9.79 12.73 -10.55
N ASP A 739 9.01 11.98 -11.34
CA ASP A 739 8.91 12.09 -12.80
C ASP A 739 7.54 12.65 -13.21
N PHE A 740 7.53 13.73 -13.99
CA PHE A 740 6.32 14.32 -14.57
C PHE A 740 6.11 13.86 -16.01
N ILE A 741 5.52 12.69 -16.21
CA ILE A 741 5.16 12.20 -17.55
C ILE A 741 4.09 13.09 -18.23
N GLY A 742 3.28 13.82 -17.45
CA GLY A 742 2.39 14.86 -17.98
C GLY A 742 2.02 15.97 -16.99
N ASN A 743 1.07 16.81 -17.41
CA ASN A 743 0.86 18.13 -16.80
C ASN A 743 0.37 18.05 -15.35
N LEU A 744 0.87 18.96 -14.52
CA LEU A 744 0.37 19.24 -13.18
C LEU A 744 0.07 20.74 -13.03
N SER A 745 -1.15 21.08 -12.61
CA SER A 745 -1.54 22.46 -12.36
C SER A 745 -2.29 22.57 -11.05
N LEU A 746 -1.74 23.35 -10.12
CA LEU A 746 -2.43 23.79 -8.92
C LEU A 746 -2.99 25.18 -9.19
N VAL A 747 -4.31 25.32 -9.19
CA VAL A 747 -4.98 26.62 -9.40
C VAL A 747 -4.68 27.57 -8.23
N THR A 748 -4.60 27.02 -7.02
CA THR A 748 -4.31 27.73 -5.77
C THR A 748 -3.30 26.97 -4.95
N GLY A 749 -2.55 27.66 -4.09
CA GLY A 749 -1.76 27.02 -3.05
C GLY A 749 -0.28 26.84 -3.33
N LEU A 750 0.31 25.86 -2.64
CA LEU A 750 1.74 25.56 -2.60
C LEU A 750 2.01 24.18 -3.21
N LEU A 751 2.96 24.12 -4.15
CA LEU A 751 3.62 22.90 -4.57
C LEU A 751 5.01 22.86 -3.93
N GLN A 752 5.29 21.82 -3.15
CA GLN A 752 6.56 21.67 -2.44
C GLN A 752 7.23 20.33 -2.76
N PHE A 753 8.53 20.38 -3.03
CA PHE A 753 9.43 19.24 -3.14
C PHE A 753 10.44 19.33 -1.99
N ASN A 754 10.52 18.29 -1.16
CA ASN A 754 11.42 18.28 -0.02
C ASN A 754 12.15 16.94 0.11
N ASN A 755 13.49 16.99 0.11
CA ASN A 755 14.35 15.81 0.22
C ASN A 755 14.01 14.78 -0.88
N ILE A 756 14.21 15.19 -2.12
CA ILE A 756 13.93 14.36 -3.30
C ILE A 756 15.24 13.88 -3.86
N ALA A 757 15.42 12.57 -4.02
CA ALA A 757 16.64 11.99 -4.57
C ALA A 757 16.35 11.20 -5.84
N GLY A 758 17.18 11.38 -6.87
CA GLY A 758 17.33 10.39 -7.92
C GLY A 758 17.80 9.09 -7.29
N GLY A 759 17.30 7.97 -7.80
CA GLY A 759 17.75 6.65 -7.37
C GLY A 759 19.08 6.28 -8.01
N GLY A 760 19.33 4.99 -8.15
CA GLY A 760 20.40 4.47 -8.97
C GLY A 760 21.45 3.66 -8.23
N SER A 761 22.36 3.13 -9.03
CA SER A 761 23.58 2.45 -8.56
C SER A 761 24.78 3.24 -9.08
N GLY A 762 25.98 2.94 -8.60
CA GLY A 762 27.20 3.58 -9.09
C GLY A 762 27.47 3.44 -10.60
N THR A 763 26.65 2.71 -11.37
CA THR A 763 26.72 2.59 -12.83
C THR A 763 25.49 3.13 -13.57
N ALA A 764 24.46 3.58 -12.86
CA ALA A 764 23.25 4.11 -13.47
C ALA A 764 23.54 5.46 -14.15
N THR A 765 22.77 5.77 -15.19
CA THR A 765 22.80 7.08 -15.86
C THR A 765 21.42 7.72 -15.83
N GLN A 766 21.35 9.05 -15.87
CA GLN A 766 20.09 9.79 -15.88
C GLN A 766 19.28 9.55 -14.60
N ASN A 767 19.87 9.82 -13.43
CA ASN A 767 19.16 9.71 -12.15
C ASN A 767 18.78 11.10 -11.67
N ASP A 768 17.52 11.50 -11.92
CA ASP A 768 17.08 12.86 -11.66
C ASP A 768 16.35 12.95 -10.30
N GLY A 769 16.58 14.01 -9.52
CA GLY A 769 15.76 14.28 -8.34
C GLY A 769 14.32 14.56 -8.78
N VAL A 770 14.15 15.59 -9.61
CA VAL A 770 12.88 15.92 -10.27
C VAL A 770 13.10 16.05 -11.77
N TYR A 771 12.30 15.34 -12.58
CA TYR A 771 12.34 15.39 -14.03
C TYR A 771 11.03 15.95 -14.62
N ILE A 772 11.15 16.96 -15.49
CA ILE A 772 10.04 17.56 -16.25
C ILE A 772 10.37 17.46 -17.75
N PRO A 773 9.84 16.46 -18.47
CA PRO A 773 10.12 16.24 -19.88
C PRO A 773 9.52 17.33 -20.80
N SER A 774 10.01 17.37 -22.03
CA SER A 774 9.51 18.29 -23.07
C SER A 774 8.01 18.14 -23.30
N GLY A 775 7.30 19.27 -23.43
CA GLY A 775 5.86 19.33 -23.63
C GLY A 775 5.02 19.27 -22.35
N VAL A 776 5.65 19.05 -21.19
CA VAL A 776 4.98 19.01 -19.88
C VAL A 776 5.09 20.34 -19.17
N THR A 777 4.00 20.77 -18.52
CA THR A 777 3.93 21.96 -17.68
C THR A 777 3.57 21.60 -16.25
N VAL A 778 4.39 22.04 -15.31
CA VAL A 778 4.16 21.92 -13.86
C VAL A 778 3.97 23.32 -13.29
N SER A 779 2.80 23.64 -12.75
CA SER A 779 2.48 25.00 -12.30
C SER A 779 1.74 25.05 -10.97
N ALA A 780 2.06 26.05 -10.15
CA ALA A 780 1.36 26.40 -8.92
C ALA A 780 1.63 27.89 -8.60
N PRO A 781 0.82 28.57 -7.77
CA PRO A 781 1.12 29.94 -7.33
C PRO A 781 2.43 30.08 -6.57
N ILE A 782 2.82 29.07 -5.79
CA ILE A 782 4.10 28.99 -5.10
C ILE A 782 4.70 27.61 -5.37
N ILE A 783 5.93 27.56 -5.86
CA ILE A 783 6.71 26.33 -6.06
C ILE A 783 7.98 26.44 -5.25
N LEU A 784 8.19 25.49 -4.33
CA LEU A 784 9.38 25.41 -3.49
C LEU A 784 10.05 24.04 -3.66
N GLY A 785 11.34 24.01 -3.95
CA GLY A 785 12.17 22.81 -3.97
C GLY A 785 13.36 22.96 -3.05
N THR A 786 13.49 22.05 -2.08
CA THR A 786 14.65 21.97 -1.17
C THR A 786 15.23 20.57 -1.19
N ASP A 787 16.55 20.49 -1.26
CA ASP A 787 17.30 19.24 -1.27
C ASP A 787 16.85 18.30 -2.40
N LEU A 788 16.86 18.83 -3.63
CA LEU A 788 16.60 18.05 -4.85
C LEU A 788 17.93 17.49 -5.36
N LEU A 789 18.20 16.23 -5.08
CA LEU A 789 19.47 15.59 -5.32
C LEU A 789 19.37 14.65 -6.52
N GLY A 790 20.26 14.80 -7.50
CA GLY A 790 20.49 13.77 -8.50
C GLY A 790 21.02 12.52 -7.80
N GLY A 791 20.64 11.35 -8.29
CA GLY A 791 21.03 10.09 -7.68
C GLY A 791 22.50 9.72 -7.92
N PRO A 792 23.03 8.70 -7.21
CA PRO A 792 24.36 8.17 -7.52
C PRO A 792 24.36 7.54 -8.93
N GLY A 793 25.34 7.90 -9.74
CA GLY A 793 25.52 7.38 -11.09
C GLY A 793 26.80 7.91 -11.74
N THR A 794 27.02 7.58 -13.01
CA THR A 794 28.24 7.96 -13.75
C THR A 794 28.04 9.00 -14.84
N ASN A 795 26.78 9.27 -15.22
CA ASN A 795 26.50 10.24 -16.27
C ASN A 795 25.10 10.84 -16.13
N ASN A 796 24.99 12.15 -16.33
CA ASN A 796 23.73 12.88 -16.42
C ASN A 796 22.85 12.74 -15.17
N ASN A 797 23.41 12.77 -13.96
CA ASN A 797 22.61 12.75 -12.74
C ASN A 797 22.28 14.19 -12.34
N VAL A 798 20.99 14.52 -12.30
CA VAL A 798 20.55 15.91 -12.17
C VAL A 798 19.68 16.11 -10.93
N GLY A 799 19.92 17.15 -10.14
CA GLY A 799 19.00 17.49 -9.04
C GLY A 799 17.60 17.87 -9.53
N LEU A 800 17.54 18.83 -10.46
CA LEU A 800 16.33 19.28 -11.14
C LEU A 800 16.56 19.39 -12.64
N HIS A 801 15.84 18.58 -13.42
CA HIS A 801 15.94 18.53 -14.88
C HIS A 801 14.65 19.03 -15.54
N ILE A 802 14.73 20.12 -16.30
CA ILE A 802 13.60 20.81 -16.93
C ILE A 802 13.80 20.86 -18.44
N ALA A 803 13.16 19.95 -19.16
CA ALA A 803 12.96 20.04 -20.61
C ALA A 803 11.58 20.62 -20.98
N GLY A 804 10.62 20.60 -20.06
CA GLY A 804 9.29 21.19 -20.18
C GLY A 804 9.20 22.62 -19.64
N THR A 805 8.12 22.92 -18.91
CA THR A 805 7.85 24.24 -18.29
C THR A 805 7.60 24.09 -16.79
N LEU A 806 8.35 24.84 -15.97
CA LEU A 806 8.13 24.97 -14.53
C LEU A 806 7.59 26.36 -14.19
N GLY A 807 6.41 26.40 -13.59
CA GLY A 807 5.67 27.63 -13.28
C GLY A 807 4.70 28.04 -14.39
N SER A 808 4.01 29.13 -14.15
CA SER A 808 3.05 29.74 -15.08
C SER A 808 2.89 31.24 -14.82
N SER A 809 2.01 31.90 -15.57
CA SER A 809 1.66 33.30 -15.35
C SER A 809 0.94 33.57 -14.02
N THR A 810 0.58 32.52 -13.26
CA THR A 810 0.02 32.63 -11.90
C THR A 810 1.05 32.32 -10.81
N THR A 811 2.25 31.85 -11.15
CA THR A 811 3.31 31.52 -10.19
C THR A 811 3.98 32.79 -9.66
N ASN A 812 3.80 33.13 -8.40
CA ASN A 812 4.39 34.33 -7.79
C ASN A 812 5.77 34.06 -7.17
N LYS A 813 6.06 32.81 -6.82
CA LYS A 813 7.38 32.42 -6.27
C LYS A 813 7.77 31.05 -6.79
N LEU A 814 8.98 30.98 -7.35
CA LEU A 814 9.65 29.76 -7.74
C LEU A 814 11.02 29.77 -7.07
N TYR A 815 11.24 28.86 -6.13
CA TYR A 815 12.52 28.69 -5.43
C TYR A 815 12.95 27.24 -5.57
N MET A 816 14.12 26.98 -6.14
CA MET A 816 14.66 25.62 -6.29
C MET A 816 16.10 25.58 -5.79
N ASN A 817 16.37 24.68 -4.84
CA ASN A 817 17.71 24.34 -4.37
C ASN A 817 17.98 22.86 -4.69
N ALA A 818 18.90 22.63 -5.63
CA ALA A 818 19.16 21.31 -6.19
C ALA A 818 20.67 21.03 -6.29
N GLY A 819 21.04 19.76 -6.16
CA GLY A 819 22.42 19.28 -6.26
C GLY A 819 22.49 17.95 -6.99
N SER A 820 23.69 17.48 -7.34
CA SER A 820 23.88 16.13 -7.87
C SER A 820 24.76 15.28 -6.96
N LEU A 821 24.34 14.05 -6.66
CA LEU A 821 25.17 13.01 -6.03
C LEU A 821 25.91 12.15 -7.07
N GLY A 822 25.76 12.49 -8.35
CA GLY A 822 26.45 11.85 -9.45
C GLY A 822 27.97 11.87 -9.23
N GLN A 823 28.62 10.80 -9.66
CA GLN A 823 30.04 10.60 -9.45
C GLN A 823 30.82 10.93 -10.72
N GLY A 824 30.26 10.75 -11.92
CA GLY A 824 30.99 10.87 -13.18
C GLY A 824 30.93 12.24 -13.84
N SER A 825 30.52 12.24 -15.10
CA SER A 825 30.45 13.45 -15.94
C SER A 825 29.00 13.92 -16.11
N GLN A 826 28.82 15.19 -16.50
CA GLN A 826 27.49 15.77 -16.75
C GLN A 826 26.62 15.74 -15.49
N GLU A 827 27.23 15.99 -14.33
CA GLU A 827 26.55 15.95 -13.04
C GLU A 827 26.07 17.34 -12.65
N TYR A 828 24.79 17.61 -12.87
CA TYR A 828 24.21 18.96 -12.78
C TYR A 828 23.37 19.16 -11.52
N GLY A 829 23.49 20.30 -10.85
CA GLY A 829 22.52 20.67 -9.82
C GLY A 829 21.15 20.94 -10.45
N ILE A 830 21.11 21.86 -11.41
CA ILE A 830 19.92 22.21 -12.19
C ILE A 830 20.27 22.15 -13.67
N TYR A 831 19.44 21.51 -14.49
CA TYR A 831 19.59 21.45 -15.95
C TYR A 831 18.31 21.90 -16.65
N LEU A 832 18.37 22.97 -17.43
CA LEU A 832 17.30 23.39 -18.33
C LEU A 832 17.69 23.01 -19.77
N ASP A 833 17.08 21.95 -20.31
CA ASP A 833 17.33 21.40 -21.65
C ASP A 833 16.25 21.87 -22.63
N SER A 834 16.43 23.06 -23.18
CA SER A 834 15.43 23.79 -23.98
C SER A 834 14.10 24.05 -23.24
N GLY A 835 14.07 23.79 -21.93
CA GLY A 835 12.93 24.03 -21.06
C GLY A 835 12.79 25.49 -20.64
N SER A 836 11.72 25.76 -19.90
CA SER A 836 11.45 27.09 -19.37
C SER A 836 11.07 27.08 -17.89
N ALA A 837 11.42 28.16 -17.20
CA ALA A 837 10.89 28.45 -15.87
C ALA A 837 10.29 29.85 -15.87
N LEU A 838 9.06 29.98 -15.35
CA LEU A 838 8.37 31.26 -15.37
C LEU A 838 7.58 31.63 -14.11
N VAL A 839 7.55 32.93 -13.84
CA VAL A 839 6.80 33.56 -12.75
C VAL A 839 6.00 34.76 -13.25
N SER A 840 4.92 35.09 -12.55
CA SER A 840 3.99 36.19 -12.78
C SER A 840 4.62 37.58 -12.54
N ASN A 841 3.87 38.66 -12.81
CA ASN A 841 4.25 40.03 -12.46
C ASN A 841 4.55 40.20 -10.97
N GLY A 842 5.74 40.70 -10.66
CA GLY A 842 6.21 40.85 -9.29
C GLY A 842 6.66 39.55 -8.64
N GLY A 843 6.71 38.46 -9.42
CA GLY A 843 7.18 37.17 -8.94
C GLY A 843 8.70 37.11 -8.82
N THR A 844 9.18 36.21 -7.97
CA THR A 844 10.61 35.92 -7.78
C THR A 844 10.93 34.52 -8.29
N LEU A 845 11.95 34.42 -9.14
CA LEU A 845 12.51 33.16 -9.64
C LEU A 845 13.93 33.03 -9.07
N GLU A 846 14.16 32.03 -8.22
CA GLU A 846 15.45 31.78 -7.57
C GLU A 846 15.87 30.32 -7.80
N LEU A 847 17.02 30.12 -8.45
CA LEU A 847 17.61 28.82 -8.73
C LEU A 847 18.99 28.72 -8.08
N ILE A 848 19.17 27.71 -7.26
CA ILE A 848 20.43 27.38 -6.58
C ILE A 848 20.81 25.96 -6.99
N GLY A 849 21.93 25.83 -7.71
CA GLY A 849 22.39 24.56 -8.24
C GLY A 849 23.81 24.22 -7.79
N ALA A 850 24.05 22.98 -7.38
CA ALA A 850 25.38 22.45 -7.06
C ALA A 850 25.72 21.21 -7.90
N GLY A 851 26.82 21.26 -8.65
CA GLY A 851 27.29 20.14 -9.48
C GLY A 851 27.83 18.97 -8.66
N GLY A 852 27.83 17.78 -9.26
CA GLY A 852 28.31 16.54 -8.62
C GLY A 852 29.82 16.28 -8.76
N GLY A 853 30.22 15.01 -8.68
CA GLY A 853 31.59 14.56 -8.95
C GLY A 853 32.55 14.57 -7.76
N LEU A 854 32.07 14.81 -6.54
CA LEU A 854 32.94 14.89 -5.34
C LEU A 854 33.68 13.58 -5.01
N TYR A 855 33.13 12.42 -5.43
CA TYR A 855 33.60 11.11 -4.98
C TYR A 855 34.58 10.39 -5.92
N ILE A 856 34.58 10.69 -7.22
CA ILE A 856 35.55 10.12 -8.16
C ILE A 856 36.21 11.22 -8.96
N THR A 857 37.50 11.03 -9.18
CA THR A 857 38.34 12.07 -9.75
C THR A 857 38.25 12.13 -11.27
N SER A 858 37.41 11.40 -12.01
CA SER A 858 37.49 11.37 -13.49
C SER A 858 36.37 12.12 -14.25
N GLY A 859 35.48 12.83 -13.55
CA GLY A 859 34.30 13.50 -14.14
C GLY A 859 34.62 14.81 -14.89
N SER A 860 33.81 15.15 -15.89
CA SER A 860 33.84 16.40 -16.68
C SER A 860 32.44 17.02 -16.80
N ASN A 861 32.33 18.31 -17.08
CA ASN A 861 31.04 19.00 -17.26
C ASN A 861 30.14 18.90 -16.01
N ASN A 862 30.70 19.10 -14.81
CA ASN A 862 29.90 19.05 -13.58
C ASN A 862 29.53 20.48 -13.19
N HIS A 863 28.28 20.86 -13.49
CA HIS A 863 27.81 22.24 -13.41
C HIS A 863 26.85 22.45 -12.24
N GLY A 864 26.91 23.62 -11.60
CA GLY A 864 25.87 24.02 -10.67
C GLY A 864 24.53 24.15 -11.38
N ILE A 865 24.51 25.01 -12.41
CA ILE A 865 23.35 25.22 -13.29
C ILE A 865 23.80 25.12 -14.75
N GLU A 866 23.12 24.31 -15.54
CA GLU A 866 23.24 24.20 -16.99
C GLU A 866 22.01 24.81 -17.67
N LEU A 867 22.23 25.78 -18.56
CA LEU A 867 21.20 26.46 -19.34
C LEU A 867 21.46 26.23 -20.84
N SER A 868 20.91 25.16 -21.41
CA SER A 868 21.05 24.82 -22.82
C SER A 868 19.75 25.14 -23.56
N GLY A 869 19.68 26.21 -24.36
CA GLY A 869 18.43 26.60 -25.03
C GLY A 869 17.33 27.12 -24.09
N ALA A 870 17.68 27.43 -22.84
CA ALA A 870 16.72 27.70 -21.78
C ALA A 870 16.02 29.06 -21.91
N THR A 871 14.77 29.13 -21.44
CA THR A 871 14.01 30.38 -21.32
C THR A 871 13.56 30.64 -19.89
N LEU A 872 14.02 31.75 -19.29
CA LEU A 872 13.53 32.21 -17.98
C LEU A 872 12.63 33.42 -18.17
N THR A 873 11.44 33.41 -17.60
CA THR A 873 10.49 34.53 -17.72
C THR A 873 10.03 34.99 -16.35
N ALA A 874 10.19 36.28 -16.06
CA ALA A 874 9.61 36.90 -14.89
C ALA A 874 8.74 38.09 -15.31
N GLY A 875 7.46 38.01 -14.99
CA GLY A 875 6.46 39.02 -15.31
C GLY A 875 5.57 38.72 -16.51
N ASN A 876 4.44 39.42 -16.54
CA ASN A 876 3.42 39.48 -17.60
C ASN A 876 2.99 40.92 -17.94
N GLY A 877 3.88 41.93 -17.86
CA GLY A 877 3.62 43.30 -18.36
C GLY A 877 3.32 44.39 -17.31
N GLY A 878 3.44 44.11 -16.02
CA GLY A 878 3.04 44.99 -14.92
C GLY A 878 4.19 45.83 -14.33
N ALA A 879 3.88 46.74 -13.41
CA ALA A 879 4.85 47.68 -12.82
C ALA A 879 5.62 47.13 -11.61
N ALA A 880 5.29 45.91 -11.13
CA ALA A 880 6.02 45.28 -10.05
C ALA A 880 7.41 44.83 -10.54
N THR A 881 8.40 44.92 -9.65
CA THR A 881 9.77 44.47 -9.92
C THR A 881 9.85 42.96 -10.04
N ASN A 882 10.47 42.48 -11.12
CA ASN A 882 10.67 41.06 -11.42
C ASN A 882 12.13 40.71 -11.22
N ILE A 883 12.39 39.64 -10.47
CA ILE A 883 13.75 39.24 -10.10
C ILE A 883 13.97 37.80 -10.52
N ILE A 884 15.04 37.58 -11.28
CA ILE A 884 15.62 36.26 -11.54
C ILE A 884 16.98 36.21 -10.86
N LEU A 885 17.17 35.25 -9.95
CA LEU A 885 18.40 35.03 -9.20
C LEU A 885 18.94 33.63 -9.47
N LEU A 886 20.19 33.55 -9.92
CA LEU A 886 20.88 32.31 -10.22
C LEU A 886 22.14 32.20 -9.36
N THR A 887 22.25 31.12 -8.60
CA THR A 887 23.46 30.75 -7.84
C THR A 887 23.91 29.37 -8.29
N GLY A 888 25.08 29.27 -8.90
CA GLY A 888 25.63 28.01 -9.38
C GLY A 888 26.98 27.69 -8.75
N ILE A 889 27.13 26.50 -8.19
CA ILE A 889 28.39 26.00 -7.64
C ILE A 889 28.83 24.80 -8.48
N GLY A 890 29.97 24.92 -9.17
CA GLY A 890 30.52 23.85 -9.99
C GLY A 890 30.95 22.64 -9.16
N GLY A 891 30.87 21.47 -9.78
CA GLY A 891 31.24 20.20 -9.15
C GLY A 891 32.75 19.95 -9.06
N ALA A 892 33.15 18.70 -8.87
CA ALA A 892 34.57 18.28 -8.86
C ALA A 892 34.88 17.26 -9.98
N GLY A 893 36.16 17.10 -10.34
CA GLY A 893 36.64 16.08 -11.29
C GLY A 893 38.00 16.40 -11.93
N GLU A 894 38.69 15.43 -12.52
CA GLU A 894 39.94 15.65 -13.30
C GLU A 894 39.60 16.00 -14.76
N GLY A 895 38.36 15.84 -15.19
CA GLY A 895 37.89 16.37 -16.46
C GLY A 895 37.89 17.90 -16.48
N SER A 896 37.53 18.46 -17.63
CA SER A 896 37.37 19.90 -17.78
C SER A 896 35.90 20.32 -17.67
N GLY A 897 35.67 21.60 -17.43
CA GLY A 897 34.34 22.22 -17.53
C GLY A 897 33.56 22.08 -16.24
N HIS A 898 34.05 22.64 -15.14
CA HIS A 898 33.30 22.64 -13.88
C HIS A 898 32.79 24.05 -13.61
N CYS A 899 31.69 24.41 -14.26
CA CYS A 899 31.12 25.75 -14.18
C CYS A 899 30.16 25.91 -13.01
N GLY A 900 30.13 27.09 -12.39
CA GLY A 900 29.03 27.47 -11.51
C GLY A 900 27.73 27.52 -12.30
N VAL A 901 27.67 28.38 -13.31
CA VAL A 901 26.60 28.43 -14.31
C VAL A 901 27.20 28.32 -15.72
N ASN A 902 26.69 27.40 -16.54
CA ASN A 902 27.06 27.27 -17.95
C ASN A 902 25.84 27.55 -18.84
N ILE A 903 26.08 28.28 -19.93
CA ILE A 903 25.06 28.75 -20.87
C ILE A 903 25.43 28.29 -22.28
N GLU A 904 24.59 27.44 -22.87
CA GLU A 904 24.78 26.82 -24.17
C GLU A 904 23.53 26.97 -25.05
N ASN A 905 23.69 26.86 -26.37
CA ASN A 905 22.60 26.72 -27.34
C ASN A 905 21.50 27.80 -27.28
N GLY A 906 21.89 29.01 -26.84
CA GLY A 906 21.03 30.17 -26.67
C GLY A 906 20.37 30.22 -25.30
N PHE A 907 20.27 31.42 -24.73
CA PHE A 907 19.57 31.65 -23.47
C PHE A 907 18.80 32.96 -23.53
N THR A 908 17.53 32.88 -23.15
CA THR A 908 16.65 34.06 -23.12
C THR A 908 16.13 34.29 -21.71
N ALA A 909 16.36 35.49 -21.20
CA ALA A 909 15.71 35.98 -20.00
C ALA A 909 14.71 37.07 -20.39
N ASN A 910 13.43 36.82 -20.12
CA ASN A 910 12.34 37.75 -20.36
C ASN A 910 11.92 38.39 -19.04
N LEU A 911 12.32 39.63 -18.82
CA LEU A 911 11.81 40.45 -17.73
C LEU A 911 10.69 41.31 -18.30
N ASN A 912 9.44 40.88 -18.15
CA ASN A 912 8.32 41.51 -18.84
C ASN A 912 7.71 42.70 -18.08
N GLY A 913 8.24 43.06 -16.91
CA GLY A 913 7.76 44.21 -16.15
C GLY A 913 8.12 45.56 -16.75
N THR A 914 7.44 46.60 -16.29
CA THR A 914 7.73 48.00 -16.65
C THR A 914 8.59 48.70 -15.60
N SER A 915 9.03 47.98 -14.56
CA SER A 915 9.88 48.51 -13.49
C SER A 915 11.32 48.65 -13.96
N ASN A 916 11.96 49.77 -13.61
CA ASN A 916 13.42 49.92 -13.77
C ASN A 916 14.21 49.01 -12.81
N GLY A 917 13.54 48.42 -11.80
CA GLY A 917 14.14 47.48 -10.86
C GLY A 917 14.24 46.04 -11.37
N ASP A 918 13.69 45.75 -12.56
CA ASP A 918 13.74 44.41 -13.15
C ASP A 918 15.19 43.96 -13.36
N ALA A 919 15.54 42.78 -12.82
CA ALA A 919 16.91 42.29 -12.82
C ALA A 919 17.04 40.78 -13.06
N LEU A 920 18.08 40.41 -13.82
CA LEU A 920 18.67 39.08 -13.84
C LEU A 920 20.00 39.16 -13.08
N THR A 921 20.16 38.37 -12.04
CA THR A 921 21.34 38.39 -11.17
C THR A 921 22.00 37.03 -11.15
N PHE A 922 23.25 36.96 -11.57
CA PHE A 922 24.17 35.88 -11.23
C PHE A 922 24.85 36.26 -9.92
N GLN A 923 24.61 35.49 -8.87
CA GLN A 923 25.11 35.78 -7.54
C GLN A 923 25.85 34.57 -6.99
N ASN A 924 26.98 34.78 -6.31
CA ASN A 924 27.73 33.72 -5.63
C ASN A 924 28.04 32.52 -6.54
N CYS A 925 28.25 32.74 -7.84
CA CYS A 925 28.54 31.64 -8.76
C CYS A 925 30.03 31.30 -8.69
N VAL A 926 30.34 30.02 -8.48
CA VAL A 926 31.69 29.54 -8.19
C VAL A 926 32.03 28.39 -9.12
N GLY A 927 33.17 28.47 -9.80
CA GLY A 927 33.73 27.36 -10.56
C GLY A 927 34.11 26.17 -9.65
N GLY A 928 34.11 24.97 -10.21
CA GLY A 928 34.35 23.74 -9.45
C GLY A 928 35.81 23.44 -9.11
N LEU A 929 36.03 22.25 -8.53
CA LEU A 929 37.34 21.70 -8.16
C LEU A 929 37.88 20.79 -9.27
N GLY A 930 38.04 21.35 -10.47
CA GLY A 930 38.34 20.62 -11.70
C GLY A 930 39.78 20.74 -12.20
N SER A 931 40.19 19.98 -13.23
CA SER A 931 41.51 20.18 -13.85
C SER A 931 41.61 21.47 -14.66
N ASN A 932 40.63 21.81 -15.50
CA ASN A 932 40.64 23.01 -16.34
C ASN A 932 39.22 23.54 -16.60
N ASN A 933 39.11 24.83 -16.95
CA ASN A 933 37.84 25.51 -17.23
C ASN A 933 36.88 25.47 -16.02
N ASN A 934 37.37 25.86 -14.85
CA ASN A 934 36.52 26.00 -13.67
C ASN A 934 36.00 27.43 -13.61
N ILE A 935 34.88 27.68 -14.27
CA ILE A 935 34.40 29.03 -14.54
C ILE A 935 33.20 29.37 -13.64
N GLY A 936 33.16 30.55 -13.04
CA GLY A 936 31.98 30.97 -12.26
C GLY A 936 30.72 31.05 -13.13
N VAL A 937 30.76 31.83 -14.22
CA VAL A 937 29.71 31.91 -15.24
C VAL A 937 30.31 31.80 -16.64
N TYR A 938 29.88 30.82 -17.43
CA TYR A 938 30.38 30.56 -18.79
C TYR A 938 29.28 30.74 -19.85
N VAL A 939 29.47 31.72 -20.73
CA VAL A 939 28.65 31.93 -21.94
C VAL A 939 29.40 31.38 -23.14
N THR A 940 29.02 30.18 -23.59
CA THR A 940 29.67 29.46 -24.69
C THR A 940 29.44 30.14 -26.05
N ALA A 941 30.10 29.65 -27.11
CA ALA A 941 29.97 30.20 -28.46
C ALA A 941 28.53 30.15 -29.02
N THR A 942 27.77 29.11 -28.68
CA THR A 942 26.36 28.95 -29.08
C THR A 942 25.39 29.60 -28.07
N GLY A 943 25.87 29.95 -26.87
CA GLY A 943 25.08 30.43 -25.73
C GLY A 943 24.69 31.92 -25.75
N ALA A 944 24.34 32.51 -26.89
CA ALA A 944 23.96 33.93 -26.92
C ALA A 944 22.90 34.26 -25.86
N THR A 945 23.21 35.20 -24.97
CA THR A 945 22.36 35.61 -23.85
C THR A 945 21.65 36.90 -24.19
N THR A 946 20.32 36.84 -24.28
CA THR A 946 19.50 38.03 -24.53
C THR A 946 18.62 38.32 -23.33
N LEU A 947 18.84 39.48 -22.72
CA LEU A 947 17.93 40.08 -21.76
C LEU A 947 17.10 41.16 -22.48
N ASN A 948 15.79 40.94 -22.60
CA ASN A 948 14.91 41.81 -23.38
C ASN A 948 14.79 43.25 -22.82
N ARG A 949 14.97 43.43 -21.51
CA ARG A 949 15.06 44.71 -20.80
C ARG A 949 15.62 44.51 -19.39
N GLY A 950 15.95 45.59 -18.72
CA GLY A 950 16.35 45.57 -17.30
C GLY A 950 17.85 45.46 -17.12
N THR A 951 18.26 45.12 -15.89
CA THR A 951 19.69 45.09 -15.51
C THR A 951 20.18 43.65 -15.35
N LEU A 952 21.29 43.34 -16.00
CA LEU A 952 22.06 42.12 -15.80
C LEU A 952 23.15 42.38 -14.76
N TYR A 953 23.10 41.67 -13.63
CA TYR A 953 24.09 41.73 -12.57
C TYR A 953 24.97 40.47 -12.54
N PHE A 954 26.27 40.68 -12.40
CA PHE A 954 27.24 39.66 -11.97
C PHE A 954 27.81 40.11 -10.63
N THR A 955 27.58 39.34 -9.56
CA THR A 955 27.97 39.73 -8.19
C THR A 955 28.56 38.58 -7.41
N HIS A 956 29.75 38.77 -6.83
CA HIS A 956 30.48 37.73 -6.10
C HIS A 956 30.69 36.47 -6.95
N ILE A 957 31.26 36.63 -8.14
CA ILE A 957 31.54 35.52 -9.05
C ILE A 957 33.00 35.13 -8.90
N SER A 958 33.29 33.82 -8.79
CA SER A 958 34.67 33.34 -8.75
C SER A 958 34.90 32.13 -9.65
N GLY A 959 36.09 32.03 -10.24
CA GLY A 959 36.56 30.78 -10.84
C GLY A 959 36.81 29.70 -9.79
N GLY A 960 37.16 28.50 -10.24
CA GLY A 960 37.46 27.37 -9.36
C GLY A 960 38.70 27.57 -8.49
N SER A 961 38.76 26.82 -7.38
CA SER A 961 39.82 26.94 -6.38
C SER A 961 40.93 25.89 -6.50
N ASN A 962 41.00 25.15 -7.61
CA ASN A 962 42.07 24.18 -7.82
C ASN A 962 43.41 24.88 -8.16
N PRO A 963 44.47 24.73 -7.34
CA PRO A 963 45.75 25.38 -7.58
C PRO A 963 46.47 24.90 -8.84
N THR A 964 46.13 23.73 -9.38
CA THR A 964 46.78 23.20 -10.59
C THR A 964 46.02 23.54 -11.86
N SER A 965 44.83 24.12 -11.78
CA SER A 965 44.01 24.30 -12.96
C SER A 965 44.44 25.49 -13.80
N THR A 966 44.10 25.41 -15.09
CA THR A 966 44.21 26.52 -16.03
C THR A 966 42.81 26.98 -16.46
N TYR A 967 42.65 28.28 -16.73
CA TYR A 967 41.38 28.91 -17.10
C TYR A 967 40.31 28.89 -15.99
N ASN A 968 40.64 29.45 -14.83
CA ASN A 968 39.68 29.65 -13.75
C ASN A 968 39.07 31.04 -13.85
N ASP A 969 38.19 31.23 -14.84
CA ASP A 969 37.59 32.54 -15.06
C ASP A 969 36.46 32.80 -14.06
N GLY A 970 36.32 34.02 -13.56
CA GLY A 970 35.11 34.44 -12.87
C GLY A 970 33.93 34.40 -13.86
N VAL A 971 34.00 35.22 -14.90
CA VAL A 971 33.03 35.25 -16.00
C VAL A 971 33.76 35.07 -17.33
N ARG A 972 33.30 34.13 -18.17
CA ARG A 972 33.81 33.93 -19.53
C ARG A 972 32.72 34.07 -20.58
N ILE A 973 32.96 34.89 -21.60
CA ILE A 973 32.01 35.23 -22.66
C ILE A 973 32.61 34.95 -24.03
N VAL A 974 32.06 33.97 -24.74
CA VAL A 974 32.49 33.56 -26.10
C VAL A 974 31.44 33.92 -27.15
N SER A 975 30.23 34.28 -26.73
CA SER A 975 29.14 34.75 -27.58
C SER A 975 28.62 36.13 -27.15
N THR A 976 27.47 36.54 -27.67
CA THR A 976 26.87 37.85 -27.43
C THR A 976 26.03 37.85 -26.15
N VAL A 977 26.26 38.80 -25.26
CA VAL A 977 25.47 39.06 -24.03
C VAL A 977 24.87 40.47 -24.13
N VAL A 978 23.54 40.57 -24.14
CA VAL A 978 22.84 41.85 -24.32
C VAL A 978 21.89 42.11 -23.16
N ALA A 979 21.95 43.31 -22.60
CA ALA A 979 20.98 43.86 -21.64
C ALA A 979 20.89 45.39 -21.79
N THR A 980 19.89 46.01 -21.15
CA THR A 980 19.83 47.49 -21.07
C THR A 980 20.99 48.02 -20.23
N ASN A 981 21.22 47.43 -19.07
CA ASN A 981 22.37 47.70 -18.22
C ASN A 981 23.08 46.39 -17.89
N ILE A 982 24.41 46.39 -17.92
CA ILE A 982 25.24 45.25 -17.51
C ILE A 982 26.17 45.76 -16.42
N ILE A 983 26.04 45.19 -15.22
CA ILE A 983 26.78 45.61 -14.03
C ILE A 983 27.49 44.38 -13.46
N GLY A 984 28.78 44.50 -13.19
CA GLY A 984 29.60 43.45 -12.63
C GLY A 984 30.45 43.99 -11.48
N HIS A 985 30.36 43.38 -10.31
CA HIS A 985 31.22 43.69 -9.18
C HIS A 985 31.70 42.38 -8.55
N ASP A 986 32.92 42.40 -8.01
CA ASP A 986 33.51 41.24 -7.34
C ASP A 986 33.58 40.01 -8.26
N LEU A 987 34.07 40.21 -9.48
CA LEU A 987 34.32 39.15 -10.46
C LEU A 987 35.78 38.71 -10.35
N TYR A 988 36.03 37.54 -9.80
CA TYR A 988 37.39 37.09 -9.51
C TYR A 988 37.77 35.85 -10.32
N GLY A 989 38.94 35.90 -10.96
CA GLY A 989 39.60 34.67 -11.39
C GLY A 989 39.87 33.76 -10.19
N GLY A 990 39.73 32.46 -10.36
CA GLY A 990 39.97 31.45 -9.33
C GLY A 990 41.45 31.32 -8.95
N ALA A 991 41.75 30.45 -7.99
CA ALA A 991 43.08 30.27 -7.44
C ALA A 991 43.93 29.27 -8.27
N GLY A 992 44.02 29.46 -9.58
CA GLY A 992 44.73 28.55 -10.49
C GLY A 992 46.23 28.76 -10.62
N SER A 993 46.84 27.90 -11.46
CA SER A 993 48.27 27.96 -11.81
C SER A 993 48.56 28.82 -13.03
N SER A 994 47.56 29.11 -13.87
CA SER A 994 47.69 30.08 -14.96
C SER A 994 46.35 30.45 -15.60
N ASN A 995 46.33 31.64 -16.23
CA ASN A 995 45.18 32.18 -16.97
C ASN A 995 43.93 32.32 -16.09
N ASP A 996 44.11 32.88 -14.89
CA ASP A 996 43.01 33.17 -13.98
C ASP A 996 42.49 34.58 -14.28
N VAL A 997 41.28 34.67 -14.84
CA VAL A 997 40.72 35.93 -15.33
C VAL A 997 39.44 36.31 -14.59
N GLY A 998 39.31 37.56 -14.12
CA GLY A 998 38.04 38.03 -13.55
C GLY A 998 36.90 38.05 -14.57
N LEU A 999 37.09 38.76 -15.68
CA LEU A 999 36.21 38.76 -16.86
C LEU A 999 37.00 38.46 -18.15
N ASN A 1000 36.64 37.39 -18.85
CA ASN A 1000 37.27 36.95 -20.10
C ASN A 1000 36.28 36.99 -21.28
N ILE A 1001 36.42 37.96 -22.20
CA ILE A 1001 35.62 38.05 -23.43
C ILE A 1001 36.48 37.55 -24.60
N ASN A 1002 36.17 36.37 -25.14
CA ASN A 1002 36.96 35.72 -26.18
C ASN A 1002 36.10 35.44 -27.43
N GLY A 1003 36.12 36.36 -28.40
CA GLY A 1003 35.34 36.28 -29.64
C GLY A 1003 33.88 36.72 -29.52
N GLY A 1004 33.38 36.92 -28.29
CA GLY A 1004 32.01 37.35 -28.00
C GLY A 1004 31.82 38.87 -27.97
N SER A 1005 30.60 39.30 -27.61
CA SER A 1005 30.28 40.71 -27.39
C SER A 1005 29.56 40.93 -26.06
N LEU A 1006 29.92 42.00 -25.34
CA LEU A 1006 29.25 42.45 -24.13
C LEU A 1006 28.51 43.76 -24.40
N GLY A 1007 27.19 43.68 -24.49
CA GLY A 1007 26.30 44.76 -24.88
C GLY A 1007 26.20 44.96 -26.40
N ASN A 1008 25.27 45.83 -26.80
CA ASN A 1008 25.05 46.22 -28.19
C ASN A 1008 24.65 47.72 -28.28
N SER A 1009 24.22 48.18 -29.46
CA SER A 1009 23.80 49.57 -29.65
C SER A 1009 22.60 50.02 -28.82
N GLY A 1010 21.81 49.08 -28.29
CA GLY A 1010 20.71 49.33 -27.34
C GLY A 1010 21.12 49.31 -25.87
N THR A 1011 22.35 48.89 -25.55
CA THR A 1011 22.85 48.86 -24.17
C THR A 1011 23.19 50.29 -23.72
N GLN A 1012 22.61 50.71 -22.60
CA GLN A 1012 22.82 52.03 -22.02
C GLN A 1012 24.11 52.08 -21.20
N ARG A 1013 24.35 51.09 -20.35
CA ARG A 1013 25.52 51.08 -19.46
C ARG A 1013 26.16 49.70 -19.37
N VAL A 1014 27.49 49.66 -19.46
CA VAL A 1014 28.33 48.54 -19.03
C VAL A 1014 29.26 49.07 -17.95
N SER A 1015 29.18 48.52 -16.73
CA SER A 1015 30.02 48.90 -15.59
C SER A 1015 30.56 47.64 -14.91
N ILE A 1016 31.84 47.31 -15.11
CA ILE A 1016 32.44 46.06 -14.64
C ILE A 1016 33.65 46.35 -13.75
N GLY A 1017 33.68 45.76 -12.56
CA GLY A 1017 34.84 45.60 -11.71
C GLY A 1017 35.24 44.13 -11.62
N ALA A 1018 36.46 43.79 -12.06
CA ALA A 1018 36.95 42.42 -12.07
C ALA A 1018 38.41 42.34 -11.61
N GLY A 1019 38.75 41.26 -10.91
CA GLY A 1019 40.08 40.96 -10.40
C GLY A 1019 40.51 39.52 -10.67
N SER A 1020 41.73 39.16 -10.30
CA SER A 1020 42.19 37.76 -10.33
C SER A 1020 42.75 37.35 -8.97
N MET A 1021 42.39 36.14 -8.51
CA MET A 1021 42.95 35.52 -7.29
C MET A 1021 44.01 34.46 -7.60
N GLY A 1022 44.48 34.38 -8.85
CA GLY A 1022 45.43 33.36 -9.31
C GLY A 1022 46.69 33.28 -8.44
N LEU A 1023 47.23 32.06 -8.34
CA LEU A 1023 48.51 31.76 -7.67
C LEU A 1023 49.69 31.68 -8.65
N GLY A 1024 49.38 31.80 -9.94
CA GLY A 1024 50.15 31.30 -11.07
C GLY A 1024 50.89 32.36 -11.86
N SER A 1025 50.71 32.36 -13.19
CA SER A 1025 51.11 33.44 -14.11
C SER A 1025 49.97 33.74 -15.09
N ASN A 1026 49.94 34.93 -15.69
CA ASN A 1026 48.87 35.42 -16.58
C ASN A 1026 47.56 35.69 -15.84
N GLU A 1027 47.63 36.34 -14.69
CA GLU A 1027 46.49 36.76 -13.90
C GLU A 1027 45.95 38.09 -14.42
N VAL A 1028 44.72 38.08 -14.93
CA VAL A 1028 44.14 39.24 -15.60
C VAL A 1028 42.83 39.66 -14.93
N GLY A 1029 42.64 40.94 -14.62
CA GLY A 1029 41.35 41.44 -14.14
C GLY A 1029 40.28 41.33 -15.24
N ILE A 1030 40.50 42.01 -16.36
CA ILE A 1030 39.64 41.99 -17.54
C ILE A 1030 40.46 41.64 -18.79
N TYR A 1031 40.09 40.58 -19.48
CA TYR A 1031 40.70 40.15 -20.74
C TYR A 1031 39.69 40.21 -21.89
N ILE A 1032 40.01 40.94 -22.96
CA ILE A 1032 39.19 41.02 -24.17
C ILE A 1032 40.05 40.58 -25.37
N LEU A 1033 39.72 39.41 -25.93
CA LEU A 1033 40.39 38.79 -27.08
C LEU A 1033 39.42 38.64 -28.24
N ASN A 1034 39.67 39.30 -29.38
CA ASN A 1034 38.80 39.24 -30.57
C ASN A 1034 37.32 39.58 -30.29
N GLY A 1035 37.04 40.23 -29.17
CA GLY A 1035 35.68 40.51 -28.69
C GLY A 1035 35.35 42.00 -28.74
N SER A 1036 34.09 42.32 -28.44
CA SER A 1036 33.63 43.70 -28.36
C SER A 1036 32.89 44.02 -27.06
N VAL A 1037 32.94 45.28 -26.65
CA VAL A 1037 32.08 45.81 -25.58
C VAL A 1037 31.40 47.06 -26.11
N GLN A 1038 30.07 47.09 -26.03
CA GLN A 1038 29.28 48.17 -26.59
C GLN A 1038 28.22 48.67 -25.60
N ALA A 1039 28.23 49.97 -25.34
CA ALA A 1039 27.22 50.66 -24.54
C ALA A 1039 27.17 52.15 -24.89
N THR A 1040 26.23 52.87 -24.27
CA THR A 1040 26.28 54.34 -24.26
C THR A 1040 27.34 54.84 -23.28
N ILE A 1041 27.39 54.26 -22.08
CA ILE A 1041 28.40 54.51 -21.04
C ILE A 1041 29.13 53.20 -20.76
N LEU A 1042 30.45 53.20 -20.91
CA LEU A 1042 31.33 52.08 -20.62
C LEU A 1042 32.28 52.43 -19.46
N GLU A 1043 32.32 51.59 -18.43
CA GLU A 1043 33.21 51.72 -17.26
C GLU A 1043 33.82 50.34 -16.97
N LEU A 1044 35.13 50.21 -17.12
CA LEU A 1044 35.85 48.95 -16.88
C LEU A 1044 36.93 49.20 -15.83
N THR A 1045 36.87 48.45 -14.73
CA THR A 1045 37.87 48.45 -13.67
C THR A 1045 38.46 47.05 -13.54
N GLY A 1046 39.74 46.90 -13.87
CA GLY A 1046 40.44 45.62 -13.82
C GLY A 1046 41.59 45.65 -12.82
N SER A 1047 41.71 44.61 -11.98
CA SER A 1047 42.86 44.40 -11.09
C SER A 1047 43.58 43.09 -11.44
N GLY A 1048 44.87 43.16 -11.73
CA GLY A 1048 45.72 41.97 -11.89
C GLY A 1048 45.84 41.20 -10.57
N GLY A 1049 46.25 39.93 -10.66
CA GLY A 1049 46.32 39.02 -9.52
C GLY A 1049 47.62 39.06 -8.71
N GLY A 1050 47.97 37.92 -8.09
CA GLY A 1050 49.21 37.75 -7.33
C GLY A 1050 49.19 38.26 -5.87
N LEU A 1051 48.01 38.64 -5.35
CA LEU A 1051 47.84 38.96 -3.92
C LEU A 1051 48.19 37.75 -3.02
N TYR A 1052 48.00 36.53 -3.54
CA TYR A 1052 48.21 35.27 -2.83
C TYR A 1052 49.49 34.52 -3.23
N SER A 1053 50.20 34.96 -4.27
CA SER A 1053 51.43 34.30 -4.74
C SER A 1053 52.46 35.32 -5.21
N ALA A 1054 53.66 35.22 -4.63
CA ALA A 1054 54.77 36.07 -4.99
C ALA A 1054 55.42 35.67 -6.33
N SER A 1055 55.07 34.54 -6.96
CA SER A 1055 55.79 34.03 -8.15
C SER A 1055 55.21 34.46 -9.49
N GLY A 1056 54.07 35.15 -9.54
CA GLY A 1056 53.40 35.39 -10.81
C GLY A 1056 54.16 36.28 -11.77
N SER A 1057 54.21 35.86 -13.03
CA SER A 1057 55.08 36.45 -14.07
C SER A 1057 54.34 37.26 -15.13
N ARG A 1058 53.04 37.57 -14.97
CA ARG A 1058 52.30 38.48 -15.85
C ARG A 1058 50.96 38.88 -15.23
N ASN A 1059 50.94 39.96 -14.45
CA ASN A 1059 49.72 40.42 -13.77
C ASN A 1059 49.16 41.67 -14.44
N ILE A 1060 47.98 41.60 -15.05
CA ILE A 1060 47.43 42.70 -15.85
C ILE A 1060 46.06 43.13 -15.31
N GLY A 1061 45.84 44.43 -15.11
CA GLY A 1061 44.51 44.94 -14.78
C GLY A 1061 43.52 44.72 -15.92
N ILE A 1062 43.79 45.31 -17.09
CA ILE A 1062 42.98 45.17 -18.30
C ILE A 1062 43.88 44.81 -19.49
N LEU A 1063 43.61 43.69 -20.16
CA LEU A 1063 44.28 43.25 -21.38
C LEU A 1063 43.33 43.31 -22.58
N LEU A 1064 43.68 44.12 -23.58
CA LEU A 1064 42.93 44.28 -24.83
C LEU A 1064 43.75 43.72 -26.00
N SER A 1065 43.19 42.76 -26.73
CA SER A 1065 43.83 42.12 -27.89
C SER A 1065 42.79 41.88 -28.97
N ALA A 1066 42.92 42.54 -30.12
CA ALA A 1066 41.92 42.48 -31.19
C ALA A 1066 40.54 42.91 -30.68
N ALA A 1067 40.52 43.82 -29.70
CA ALA A 1067 39.32 44.24 -28.99
C ALA A 1067 38.68 45.47 -29.65
N SER A 1068 37.35 45.55 -29.59
CA SER A 1068 36.58 46.73 -30.00
C SER A 1068 35.76 47.28 -28.85
N LEU A 1069 35.90 48.59 -28.55
CA LEU A 1069 35.11 49.26 -27.53
C LEU A 1069 34.25 50.35 -28.16
N THR A 1070 32.96 50.34 -27.92
CA THR A 1070 32.03 51.36 -28.42
C THR A 1070 31.25 51.95 -27.24
N GLY A 1071 31.60 53.16 -26.83
CA GLY A 1071 30.95 53.90 -25.74
C GLY A 1071 30.44 55.22 -26.27
N THR A 1072 29.21 55.28 -26.81
CA THR A 1072 28.79 56.44 -27.63
C THR A 1072 28.84 57.78 -26.89
N ASN A 1073 28.66 57.81 -25.56
CA ASN A 1073 28.82 58.99 -24.71
C ASN A 1073 30.15 59.03 -23.95
N SER A 1074 30.65 57.88 -23.48
CA SER A 1074 31.94 57.81 -22.79
C SER A 1074 32.39 56.37 -22.58
N SER A 1075 33.70 56.17 -22.62
CA SER A 1075 34.37 54.93 -22.21
C SER A 1075 35.44 55.28 -21.17
N THR A 1076 35.37 54.69 -19.98
CA THR A 1076 36.32 54.90 -18.88
C THR A 1076 36.98 53.57 -18.51
N LEU A 1077 38.31 53.53 -18.49
CA LEU A 1077 39.09 52.35 -18.14
C LEU A 1077 39.99 52.68 -16.94
N THR A 1078 39.96 51.83 -15.93
CA THR A 1078 40.84 51.84 -14.76
C THR A 1078 41.53 50.48 -14.64
N GLY A 1079 42.82 50.42 -14.92
CA GLY A 1079 43.58 49.17 -14.85
C GLY A 1079 44.64 49.23 -13.75
N ILE A 1080 44.60 48.29 -12.81
CA ILE A 1080 45.58 48.18 -11.72
C ILE A 1080 46.35 46.87 -11.93
N GLY A 1081 47.66 46.94 -12.15
CA GLY A 1081 48.52 45.78 -12.23
C GLY A 1081 48.59 45.06 -10.88
N GLY A 1082 48.78 43.74 -10.93
CA GLY A 1082 48.84 42.92 -9.73
C GLY A 1082 50.19 42.97 -9.01
N THR A 1083 50.41 42.04 -8.09
CA THR A 1083 51.66 41.91 -7.32
C THR A 1083 52.42 40.64 -7.71
N GLY A 1084 53.74 40.68 -7.88
CA GLY A 1084 54.54 39.50 -8.21
C GLY A 1084 56.03 39.78 -8.27
N THR A 1085 56.88 38.78 -8.01
CA THR A 1085 58.35 38.95 -8.04
C THR A 1085 58.96 38.77 -9.42
N GLY A 1086 58.19 38.26 -10.40
CA GLY A 1086 58.66 37.98 -11.75
C GLY A 1086 57.84 38.67 -12.86
N GLY A 1087 58.42 38.77 -14.05
CA GLY A 1087 57.70 39.18 -15.27
C GLY A 1087 57.18 40.62 -15.28
N THR A 1088 56.13 40.91 -16.07
CA THR A 1088 55.59 42.26 -16.28
C THR A 1088 54.26 42.47 -15.59
N HIS A 1089 54.04 43.62 -14.95
CA HIS A 1089 52.75 43.95 -14.34
C HIS A 1089 52.18 45.26 -14.88
N HIS A 1090 51.10 45.17 -15.65
CA HIS A 1090 50.52 46.31 -16.35
C HIS A 1090 49.16 46.69 -15.78
N GLY A 1091 48.88 48.00 -15.69
CA GLY A 1091 47.53 48.48 -15.42
C GLY A 1091 46.62 48.15 -16.60
N VAL A 1092 46.96 48.69 -17.78
CA VAL A 1092 46.29 48.37 -19.05
C VAL A 1092 47.32 47.97 -20.10
N GLU A 1093 47.08 46.88 -20.83
CA GLU A 1093 47.93 46.40 -21.92
C GLU A 1093 47.12 46.22 -23.21
N ILE A 1094 47.65 46.75 -24.31
CA ILE A 1094 47.00 46.72 -25.63
C ILE A 1094 47.98 46.14 -26.64
N ASN A 1095 47.81 44.84 -26.94
CA ASN A 1095 48.83 44.03 -27.61
C ASN A 1095 48.67 43.93 -29.12
N THR A 1096 47.44 43.84 -29.60
CA THR A 1096 47.10 43.70 -31.02
C THR A 1096 46.00 44.70 -31.36
N SER A 1097 45.56 44.77 -32.61
CA SER A 1097 44.62 45.80 -33.11
C SER A 1097 43.53 46.19 -32.10
N PHE A 1098 43.39 47.47 -31.80
CA PHE A 1098 42.40 47.98 -30.86
C PHE A 1098 41.63 49.11 -31.53
N SER A 1099 40.30 48.99 -31.58
CA SER A 1099 39.42 50.03 -32.11
C SER A 1099 38.51 50.55 -31.02
N ALA A 1100 38.43 51.87 -30.90
CA ALA A 1100 37.50 52.52 -29.99
C ALA A 1100 36.63 53.54 -30.74
N THR A 1101 35.34 53.55 -30.44
CA THR A 1101 34.39 54.58 -30.90
C THR A 1101 33.71 55.19 -29.68
N SER A 1102 34.06 56.42 -29.33
CA SER A 1102 33.48 57.12 -28.19
C SER A 1102 33.62 58.63 -28.34
N SER A 1103 32.68 59.42 -27.81
CA SER A 1103 32.91 60.86 -27.66
C SER A 1103 34.02 61.18 -26.66
N ALA A 1104 34.32 60.27 -25.72
CA ALA A 1104 35.46 60.37 -24.82
C ALA A 1104 35.96 58.99 -24.36
N LEU A 1105 37.16 58.60 -24.77
CA LEU A 1105 37.88 57.45 -24.21
C LEU A 1105 38.85 57.94 -23.13
N THR A 1106 38.55 57.65 -21.87
CA THR A 1106 39.32 58.06 -20.70
C THR A 1106 40.00 56.86 -20.06
N PHE A 1107 41.31 56.93 -19.91
CA PHE A 1107 42.07 56.08 -19.01
C PHE A 1107 42.35 56.87 -17.74
N ILE A 1108 41.92 56.34 -16.60
CA ILE A 1108 42.00 57.04 -15.31
C ILE A 1108 42.47 56.10 -14.21
N HIS A 1109 43.31 56.61 -13.31
CA HIS A 1109 43.81 55.87 -12.14
C HIS A 1109 44.49 54.54 -12.51
N CYS A 1110 45.05 54.41 -13.73
CA CYS A 1110 45.72 53.18 -14.11
C CYS A 1110 47.08 53.11 -13.44
N ALA A 1111 47.38 51.98 -12.81
CA ALA A 1111 48.64 51.74 -12.11
C ALA A 1111 49.30 50.47 -12.61
N GLY A 1112 50.60 50.50 -12.88
CA GLY A 1112 51.41 49.28 -12.99
C GLY A 1112 51.45 48.54 -11.66
N GLY A 1113 51.83 47.26 -11.70
CA GLY A 1113 51.85 46.42 -10.52
C GLY A 1113 53.03 46.65 -9.57
N ILE A 1114 53.15 45.77 -8.57
CA ILE A 1114 54.24 45.77 -7.58
C ILE A 1114 55.13 44.53 -7.79
N GLY A 1115 56.44 44.76 -7.89
CA GLY A 1115 57.49 43.76 -8.16
C GLY A 1115 57.76 43.55 -9.65
N GLY A 1116 58.37 42.43 -10.04
CA GLY A 1116 58.69 42.14 -11.45
C GLY A 1116 59.62 43.15 -12.13
N ASN A 1117 59.50 43.26 -13.45
CA ASN A 1117 60.24 44.14 -14.36
C ASN A 1117 59.30 44.74 -15.42
N ASN A 1118 59.56 45.98 -15.86
CA ASN A 1118 58.77 46.66 -16.89
C ASN A 1118 57.30 46.79 -16.48
N ASN A 1119 57.04 47.31 -15.29
CA ASN A 1119 55.66 47.62 -14.91
C ASN A 1119 55.22 48.88 -15.66
N VAL A 1120 53.98 48.87 -16.13
CA VAL A 1120 53.45 49.92 -16.99
C VAL A 1120 52.05 50.29 -16.53
N GLY A 1121 51.77 51.58 -16.31
CA GLY A 1121 50.41 52.04 -16.06
C GLY A 1121 49.52 51.72 -17.26
N ILE A 1122 49.93 52.15 -18.45
CA ILE A 1122 49.28 51.83 -19.73
C ILE A 1122 50.31 51.53 -20.83
N ASN A 1123 50.21 50.36 -21.47
CA ASN A 1123 51.12 49.88 -22.50
C ASN A 1123 50.41 49.73 -23.86
N PHE A 1124 50.77 50.57 -24.83
CA PHE A 1124 50.32 50.49 -26.23
C PHE A 1124 51.42 49.90 -27.13
N ILE A 1125 51.22 48.65 -27.55
CA ILE A 1125 52.12 47.97 -28.50
C ILE A 1125 51.64 48.11 -29.94
N THR A 1126 50.36 48.42 -30.14
CA THR A 1126 49.70 48.52 -31.44
C THR A 1126 49.10 49.91 -31.70
N ASN A 1127 48.49 50.08 -32.86
CA ASN A 1127 47.82 51.31 -33.23
C ASN A 1127 46.45 51.44 -32.52
N LEU A 1128 46.16 52.63 -32.00
CA LEU A 1128 44.84 53.09 -31.57
C LEU A 1128 44.43 54.26 -32.48
N ASN A 1129 43.32 54.10 -33.20
CA ASN A 1129 42.70 55.19 -33.93
C ASN A 1129 41.31 55.48 -33.35
N LEU A 1130 41.15 56.63 -32.71
CA LEU A 1130 39.86 57.14 -32.26
C LEU A 1130 39.35 58.13 -33.31
N ALA A 1131 38.37 57.71 -34.12
CA ALA A 1131 37.93 58.49 -35.28
C ALA A 1131 37.22 59.82 -34.93
N SER A 1132 36.64 59.91 -33.74
CA SER A 1132 35.96 61.11 -33.22
C SER A 1132 36.06 61.14 -31.69
N GLY A 1133 35.93 62.32 -31.07
CA GLY A 1133 35.95 62.47 -29.61
C GLY A 1133 37.32 62.79 -29.00
N ALA A 1134 37.40 62.72 -27.67
CA ALA A 1134 38.62 62.97 -26.90
C ALA A 1134 39.25 61.68 -26.36
N LEU A 1135 40.57 61.58 -26.39
CA LEU A 1135 41.37 60.54 -25.74
C LEU A 1135 42.08 61.16 -24.53
N VAL A 1136 41.69 60.76 -23.33
CA VAL A 1136 42.17 61.35 -22.07
C VAL A 1136 42.95 60.32 -21.28
N PHE A 1137 44.13 60.69 -20.81
CA PHE A 1137 44.94 59.94 -19.85
C PHE A 1137 45.09 60.80 -18.60
N ARG A 1138 44.67 60.28 -17.44
CA ARG A 1138 44.71 61.01 -16.17
C ARG A 1138 45.11 60.12 -15.01
N ASP A 1139 45.97 60.60 -14.13
CA ASP A 1139 46.38 59.91 -12.89
C ASP A 1139 46.96 58.51 -13.16
N ILE A 1140 47.96 58.42 -14.06
CA ILE A 1140 48.54 57.15 -14.48
C ILE A 1140 49.87 56.93 -13.76
N VAL A 1141 50.13 55.73 -13.24
CA VAL A 1141 51.37 55.42 -12.51
C VAL A 1141 52.02 54.14 -13.03
N GLY A 1142 53.34 54.10 -13.20
CA GLY A 1142 54.06 52.92 -13.73
C GLY A 1142 54.21 51.72 -12.80
N GLY A 1143 53.71 51.78 -11.57
CA GLY A 1143 53.88 50.72 -10.57
C GLY A 1143 55.22 50.82 -9.82
N SER A 1144 55.60 49.77 -9.08
CA SER A 1144 56.84 49.75 -8.30
C SER A 1144 57.62 48.47 -8.55
N SER A 1145 58.75 48.56 -9.25
CA SER A 1145 59.64 47.42 -9.51
C SER A 1145 61.10 47.76 -9.22
N LEU A 1146 61.96 46.73 -9.19
CA LEU A 1146 63.41 46.91 -9.06
C LEU A 1146 64.03 47.45 -10.36
N LEU A 1147 63.37 47.29 -11.50
CA LEU A 1147 63.85 47.72 -12.81
C LEU A 1147 62.94 48.82 -13.39
N ASN A 1148 62.70 48.80 -14.69
CA ASN A 1148 62.06 49.90 -15.39
C ASN A 1148 60.57 49.98 -15.08
N ASN A 1149 60.05 51.19 -14.92
CA ASN A 1149 58.63 51.45 -14.73
C ASN A 1149 58.18 52.59 -15.67
N TYR A 1150 56.97 52.50 -16.19
CA TYR A 1150 56.47 53.43 -17.21
C TYR A 1150 55.04 53.85 -16.86
N GLY A 1151 54.75 55.15 -16.70
CA GLY A 1151 53.37 55.61 -16.56
C GLY A 1151 52.57 55.26 -17.81
N LEU A 1152 52.97 55.82 -18.95
CA LEU A 1152 52.40 55.54 -20.26
C LEU A 1152 53.51 55.17 -21.25
N TYR A 1153 53.43 53.98 -21.84
CA TYR A 1153 54.36 53.50 -22.87
C TYR A 1153 53.61 53.33 -24.21
N ILE A 1154 54.12 53.97 -25.28
CA ILE A 1154 53.54 53.89 -26.62
C ILE A 1154 54.63 53.48 -27.61
N SER A 1155 54.40 52.39 -28.35
CA SER A 1155 55.25 51.97 -29.47
C SER A 1155 54.48 51.87 -30.81
N GLY A 1156 53.15 51.95 -30.78
CA GLY A 1156 52.30 52.05 -31.96
C GLY A 1156 51.88 53.48 -32.31
N THR A 1157 50.91 53.62 -33.21
CA THR A 1157 50.29 54.90 -33.61
C THR A 1157 49.02 55.16 -32.83
N VAL A 1158 48.99 56.22 -32.03
CA VAL A 1158 47.84 56.66 -31.23
C VAL A 1158 47.35 58.00 -31.77
N THR A 1159 46.17 58.00 -32.40
CA THR A 1159 45.56 59.20 -33.00
C THR A 1159 44.15 59.43 -32.49
N ALA A 1160 43.83 60.68 -32.16
CA ALA A 1160 42.46 61.16 -31.93
C ALA A 1160 42.33 62.62 -32.42
N PRO A 1161 41.11 63.19 -32.48
CA PRO A 1161 40.91 64.62 -32.70
C PRO A 1161 41.35 65.50 -31.52
N THR A 1162 41.35 64.94 -30.31
CA THR A 1162 41.82 65.62 -29.10
C THR A 1162 42.43 64.61 -28.16
N ILE A 1163 43.71 64.79 -27.83
CA ILE A 1163 44.45 63.97 -26.87
C ILE A 1163 44.84 64.84 -25.67
N GLN A 1164 44.66 64.33 -24.46
CA GLN A 1164 45.06 64.99 -23.21
C GLN A 1164 45.80 64.02 -22.32
N LEU A 1165 47.04 64.35 -21.94
CA LEU A 1165 47.83 63.57 -20.99
C LEU A 1165 48.09 64.44 -19.76
N THR A 1166 47.50 64.07 -18.61
CA THR A 1166 47.63 64.79 -17.35
C THR A 1166 48.07 63.84 -16.24
N ASP A 1167 49.05 64.23 -15.43
CA ASP A 1167 49.52 63.47 -14.26
C ASP A 1167 49.94 62.02 -14.60
N ILE A 1168 50.79 61.88 -15.61
CA ILE A 1168 51.37 60.59 -16.02
C ILE A 1168 52.72 60.37 -15.30
N LEU A 1169 52.81 59.36 -14.44
CA LEU A 1169 53.90 59.18 -13.48
C LEU A 1169 54.63 57.84 -13.65
N GLY A 1170 55.96 57.84 -13.62
CA GLY A 1170 56.78 56.63 -13.81
C GLY A 1170 56.71 55.58 -12.70
N GLY A 1171 56.16 55.90 -11.52
CA GLY A 1171 56.11 54.99 -10.36
C GLY A 1171 57.42 54.93 -9.54
N PRO A 1172 57.40 54.46 -8.27
CA PRO A 1172 58.52 54.59 -7.32
C PRO A 1172 59.60 53.49 -7.38
N GLY A 1173 60.05 53.07 -8.56
CA GLY A 1173 61.06 51.99 -8.68
C GLY A 1173 62.53 52.43 -8.57
N ASN A 1174 63.44 51.44 -8.49
CA ASN A 1174 64.90 51.65 -8.41
C ASN A 1174 65.60 51.66 -9.79
N GLY A 1175 64.93 51.23 -10.86
CA GLY A 1175 65.46 51.26 -12.22
C GLY A 1175 65.18 52.58 -12.93
N SER A 1176 65.06 52.56 -14.26
CA SER A 1176 64.68 53.73 -15.04
C SER A 1176 63.17 53.91 -14.99
N ASN A 1177 62.67 55.00 -14.40
CA ASN A 1177 61.24 55.27 -14.34
C ASN A 1177 60.87 56.43 -15.25
N TYR A 1178 59.88 56.18 -16.11
CA TYR A 1178 59.45 57.11 -17.16
C TYR A 1178 58.00 57.49 -16.95
N GLY A 1179 57.67 58.78 -16.85
CA GLY A 1179 56.28 59.23 -16.86
C GLY A 1179 55.61 58.84 -18.17
N PHE A 1180 56.01 59.47 -19.28
CA PHE A 1180 55.55 59.17 -20.63
C PHE A 1180 56.72 58.74 -21.52
N TYR A 1181 56.60 57.58 -22.20
CA TYR A 1181 57.62 57.02 -23.09
C TYR A 1181 57.03 56.68 -24.47
N LEU A 1182 57.47 57.40 -25.50
CA LEU A 1182 57.10 57.15 -26.90
C LEU A 1182 58.28 56.48 -27.64
N ASN A 1183 58.15 55.20 -27.97
CA ASN A 1183 59.20 54.36 -28.57
C ASN A 1183 58.94 54.08 -30.05
N GLY A 1184 59.40 54.94 -30.96
CA GLY A 1184 59.23 54.73 -32.42
C GLY A 1184 57.80 54.85 -32.95
N GLY A 1185 56.80 54.98 -32.08
CA GLY A 1185 55.38 55.14 -32.41
C GLY A 1185 55.01 56.55 -32.88
N THR A 1186 53.70 56.79 -33.08
CA THR A 1186 53.15 58.12 -33.38
C THR A 1186 52.14 58.53 -32.32
N LEU A 1187 52.18 59.75 -31.80
CA LEU A 1187 51.16 60.34 -30.92
C LEU A 1187 50.57 61.59 -31.59
N GLY A 1188 49.24 61.65 -31.68
CA GLY A 1188 48.53 62.81 -32.23
C GLY A 1188 48.30 62.74 -33.73
N SER A 1189 47.55 63.70 -34.26
CA SER A 1189 47.15 63.74 -35.68
C SER A 1189 47.18 65.15 -36.25
N THR A 1190 47.14 65.26 -37.58
CA THR A 1190 47.03 66.55 -38.26
C THR A 1190 45.69 67.25 -38.02
N ALA A 1191 44.73 66.61 -37.34
CA ALA A 1191 43.46 67.21 -36.95
C ALA A 1191 43.53 67.92 -35.58
N GLU A 1192 44.56 67.67 -34.76
CA GLU A 1192 44.65 68.24 -33.42
C GLU A 1192 45.21 69.66 -33.45
N SER A 1193 44.56 70.62 -32.79
CA SER A 1193 45.09 71.98 -32.67
C SER A 1193 45.88 72.21 -31.38
N TYR A 1194 45.76 71.30 -30.40
CA TYR A 1194 46.45 71.42 -29.12
C TYR A 1194 46.67 70.04 -28.49
N LEU A 1195 47.93 69.72 -28.18
CA LEU A 1195 48.35 68.47 -27.56
C LEU A 1195 49.12 68.74 -26.25
N PRO A 1196 48.43 68.79 -25.10
CA PRO A 1196 49.07 68.92 -23.79
C PRO A 1196 49.53 67.56 -23.25
N VAL A 1197 50.79 67.50 -22.85
CA VAL A 1197 51.41 66.35 -22.17
C VAL A 1197 52.04 66.80 -20.86
N SER A 1198 51.46 66.39 -19.74
CA SER A 1198 52.03 66.53 -18.39
C SER A 1198 52.43 65.16 -17.85
N ALA A 1199 53.73 64.98 -17.58
CA ALA A 1199 54.24 63.73 -17.05
C ALA A 1199 55.43 63.93 -16.10
N GLY A 1200 55.63 62.99 -15.17
CA GLY A 1200 56.67 63.02 -14.16
C GLY A 1200 57.26 61.65 -13.85
N SER A 1201 58.38 61.61 -13.13
CA SER A 1201 58.86 60.37 -12.51
C SER A 1201 58.74 60.43 -10.98
N LEU A 1202 58.30 59.32 -10.37
CA LEU A 1202 58.25 59.12 -8.92
C LEU A 1202 59.41 58.27 -8.39
N GLY A 1203 60.35 57.88 -9.25
CA GLY A 1203 61.37 56.89 -8.94
C GLY A 1203 62.40 57.32 -7.90
N LEU A 1204 63.10 56.30 -7.36
CA LEU A 1204 64.17 56.44 -6.38
C LEU A 1204 65.57 56.22 -6.98
N GLY A 1205 65.64 55.75 -8.23
CA GLY A 1205 66.83 55.26 -8.91
C GLY A 1205 67.57 56.30 -9.76
N SER A 1206 68.18 55.82 -10.85
CA SER A 1206 68.84 56.64 -11.88
C SER A 1206 68.04 56.56 -13.19
N ASN A 1207 68.06 57.64 -13.99
CA ASN A 1207 67.25 57.85 -15.21
C ASN A 1207 65.77 58.08 -14.93
N GLU A 1208 65.47 59.07 -14.08
CA GLU A 1208 64.11 59.45 -13.75
C GLU A 1208 63.57 60.51 -14.71
N ILE A 1209 62.84 60.06 -15.74
CA ILE A 1209 62.48 60.87 -16.89
C ILE A 1209 60.98 61.16 -16.91
N GLY A 1210 60.59 62.43 -16.94
CA GLY A 1210 59.18 62.82 -17.05
C GLY A 1210 58.57 62.43 -18.40
N ILE A 1211 59.17 62.91 -19.50
CA ILE A 1211 58.74 62.66 -20.88
C ILE A 1211 59.94 62.20 -21.71
N TYR A 1212 59.83 61.07 -22.41
CA TYR A 1212 60.83 60.54 -23.33
C TYR A 1212 60.20 60.31 -24.71
N LEU A 1213 60.66 61.04 -25.73
CA LEU A 1213 60.15 60.96 -27.10
C LEU A 1213 61.22 60.38 -28.03
N ALA A 1214 60.94 59.22 -28.60
CA ALA A 1214 61.73 58.56 -29.64
C ALA A 1214 60.88 58.11 -30.83
N GLY A 1215 59.76 58.80 -31.08
CA GLY A 1215 58.84 58.55 -32.19
C GLY A 1215 58.33 59.86 -32.80
N THR A 1216 57.18 59.83 -33.46
CA THR A 1216 56.55 61.01 -34.05
C THR A 1216 55.50 61.58 -33.11
N VAL A 1217 55.56 62.87 -32.79
CA VAL A 1217 54.43 63.60 -32.20
C VAL A 1217 53.88 64.50 -33.29
N ASN A 1218 52.58 64.41 -33.57
CA ASN A 1218 51.96 65.10 -34.69
C ASN A 1218 50.84 66.01 -34.20
N CYS A 1219 50.71 67.18 -34.83
CA CYS A 1219 49.68 68.17 -34.57
C CYS A 1219 49.27 68.79 -35.92
N SER A 1220 48.17 69.54 -35.95
CA SER A 1220 47.80 70.33 -37.14
C SER A 1220 48.89 71.37 -37.46
N SER A 1221 48.93 71.85 -38.70
CA SER A 1221 49.96 72.80 -39.16
C SER A 1221 49.98 74.15 -38.41
N ASN A 1222 48.90 74.46 -37.67
CA ASN A 1222 48.80 75.62 -36.76
C ASN A 1222 48.62 75.19 -35.29
N GLY A 1223 48.83 73.92 -34.99
CA GLY A 1223 48.60 73.35 -33.67
C GLY A 1223 49.76 73.62 -32.70
N THR A 1224 49.49 73.50 -31.41
CA THR A 1224 50.50 73.67 -30.34
C THR A 1224 50.72 72.37 -29.59
N ILE A 1225 51.97 71.92 -29.52
CA ILE A 1225 52.41 70.82 -28.64
C ILE A 1225 52.97 71.44 -27.35
N LEU A 1226 52.39 71.08 -26.20
CA LEU A 1226 52.88 71.51 -24.88
C LEU A 1226 53.42 70.29 -24.12
N LEU A 1227 54.72 70.29 -23.81
CA LEU A 1227 55.37 69.25 -23.03
C LEU A 1227 55.76 69.79 -21.66
N GLN A 1228 55.15 69.25 -20.61
CA GLN A 1228 55.40 69.55 -19.21
C GLN A 1228 55.95 68.31 -18.50
N GLY A 1229 57.27 68.16 -18.55
CA GLY A 1229 57.96 67.04 -17.93
C GLY A 1229 58.60 67.42 -16.59
N THR A 1230 58.40 66.61 -15.57
CA THR A 1230 59.15 66.68 -14.30
C THR A 1230 60.07 65.47 -14.16
N GLY A 1231 61.38 65.70 -14.11
CA GLY A 1231 62.34 64.63 -13.82
C GLY A 1231 62.20 64.19 -12.36
N GLY A 1232 62.56 62.94 -12.04
CA GLY A 1232 62.48 62.45 -10.66
C GLY A 1232 63.58 62.99 -9.75
N GLY A 1233 63.58 62.52 -8.50
CA GLY A 1233 64.45 62.99 -7.40
C GLY A 1233 63.69 63.59 -6.21
N PHE A 1234 62.35 63.66 -6.27
CA PHE A 1234 61.53 64.19 -5.18
C PHE A 1234 61.62 63.37 -3.88
N TYR A 1235 61.89 62.05 -3.99
CA TYR A 1235 62.00 61.14 -2.85
C TYR A 1235 63.42 60.68 -2.50
N SER A 1236 64.35 60.53 -3.47
CA SER A 1236 65.68 59.96 -3.20
C SER A 1236 66.83 60.96 -3.15
N GLY A 1237 66.71 62.17 -3.70
CA GLY A 1237 67.75 63.21 -3.68
C GLY A 1237 69.12 62.86 -4.33
N SER A 1238 69.34 61.62 -4.79
CA SER A 1238 70.68 61.10 -5.15
C SER A 1238 70.78 60.34 -6.49
N GLY A 1239 69.81 60.48 -7.40
CA GLY A 1239 69.84 59.85 -8.73
C GLY A 1239 70.58 60.67 -9.79
N SER A 1240 71.29 60.01 -10.71
CA SER A 1240 71.82 60.64 -11.94
C SER A 1240 70.85 60.42 -13.12
N GLY A 1241 70.79 61.35 -14.08
CA GLY A 1241 69.92 61.21 -15.26
C GLY A 1241 68.47 61.63 -15.07
N ASN A 1242 68.16 62.49 -14.09
CA ASN A 1242 66.81 63.01 -13.86
C ASN A 1242 66.49 64.11 -14.87
N ILE A 1243 65.57 63.86 -15.79
CA ILE A 1243 65.29 64.78 -16.91
C ILE A 1243 63.78 65.02 -17.02
N GLY A 1244 63.36 66.27 -17.13
CA GLY A 1244 61.96 66.61 -17.39
C GLY A 1244 61.48 66.07 -18.74
N VAL A 1245 62.13 66.49 -19.83
CA VAL A 1245 61.78 66.10 -21.21
C VAL A 1245 63.03 65.69 -22.00
N VAL A 1246 62.98 64.54 -22.65
CA VAL A 1246 64.01 64.02 -23.57
C VAL A 1246 63.40 63.85 -24.96
N ILE A 1247 64.05 64.41 -25.97
CA ILE A 1247 63.70 64.25 -27.38
C ILE A 1247 64.87 63.51 -28.06
N ALA A 1248 64.72 62.21 -28.25
CA ALA A 1248 65.76 61.29 -28.73
C ALA A 1248 65.38 60.70 -30.08
N ALA A 1249 65.84 61.32 -31.17
CA ALA A 1249 65.49 60.93 -32.54
C ALA A 1249 63.98 60.97 -32.86
N ALA A 1250 63.23 61.80 -32.14
CA ALA A 1250 61.80 62.04 -32.41
C ALA A 1250 61.59 63.08 -33.52
N THR A 1251 60.45 62.96 -34.21
CA THR A 1251 59.91 63.97 -35.12
C THR A 1251 58.78 64.70 -34.41
N LEU A 1252 58.83 66.04 -34.35
CA LEU A 1252 57.79 66.90 -33.78
C LEU A 1252 57.13 67.73 -34.88
#